data_AF-A0AAV6TT49-F1
#
_entry.id   AF-A0AAV6TT49-F1
#
_cell.length_a   1.000
_cell.length_b   1.000
_cell.length_c   1.000
_cell.angle_alpha   90.00
_cell.angle_beta   90.00
_cell.angle_gamma   90.00
#
_symmetry.space_group_name_H-M   'P 1'
#
loop_
_entity.id
_entity.type
_entity.pdbx_description
1 polymer ?
#
loop_
_entity_poly.entity_id
_entity_poly.type
_entity_poly.pdbx_seq_one_letter_code
_entity_poly.pdbx_strand_id
1 'polypeptide(L)'
;MVSSQLYNTYQTMCSRKKNRKVTCPFTQCQTLEGGGDMTFSHYWKVHVKEVHKMKTLLECPFCLGKFRWMRKDLTSEIVNRHRMDCAKECFPELFPGFQTPHKLPEMPTQYETASGPCSTCVSAMGAPRKSGSDVLSGRSRVKQWGSFYREVGQEPPFLKGPFPAAHVSFSEASGLGDVMWPIVHQFLQKTHTWYHVSIRVAVWKEFEIHILRKKGVYVLPYWTLCDGSKQRSRSPVPASTRHHRHMVLVLEKSVNIDREWRTLLKMPNKAAKLKLCVDTIDHLINTLFYVSNPHAQCDGHVETLCDEGGQSHYYLNRRLYPHAKLAMHMLYRGGLQSYVDVRGKPRSARGWYQVVRGKGANRHVPVGMLQIPLEGCALPFSAHLEPSHVMWTDVPPEDVPYVWLYQRDQVMVLRSNPALGDLRFADWYMHQMNRRNCFLNAVHDDKYMLGLRHRKSVNDMQWVRQEMTSQFEEEKKQMRLFRAGPDVNVVRELQEEMDALRERLTRAETETALEVDRERRRLADENDRLRRDLERKGRWSDSVQKLHYEDRIRQLERERNEMSAEVNYWKKRAENAEHARIQLYEREREHLTDELKDVKQQLRGAQLQLWERLTEQKDQYEERLAEQRTRLVRYEKCLVEQKDQYEKRLAEQRDKHEQRLAEQRDKYEQRLAEQSDKYEQRLAEQSKELDTLRNMVTVQSSTN
;
A
#
# COMPACT_ATOMS: atom_id res chain seq x y z
N MET A 1 -17.19 17.21 -23.29
CA MET A 1 -17.52 16.84 -24.69
C MET A 1 -17.23 15.37 -25.01
N VAL A 2 -16.13 14.77 -24.54
CA VAL A 2 -15.74 13.37 -24.87
C VAL A 2 -16.75 12.28 -24.43
N SER A 3 -17.37 12.42 -23.26
CA SER A 3 -18.34 11.42 -22.74
C SER A 3 -19.61 11.29 -23.60
N SER A 4 -20.05 12.37 -24.26
CA SER A 4 -21.22 12.36 -25.15
C SER A 4 -20.92 11.64 -26.48
N GLN A 5 -19.69 11.75 -27.00
CA GLN A 5 -19.27 11.09 -28.23
C GLN A 5 -19.24 9.56 -28.08
N LEU A 6 -18.68 9.03 -27.00
CA LEU A 6 -18.62 7.58 -26.78
C LEU A 6 -20.00 6.95 -26.53
N TYR A 7 -20.88 7.67 -25.82
CA TYR A 7 -22.27 7.24 -25.66
C TYR A 7 -23.00 7.17 -27.01
N ASN A 8 -22.84 8.19 -27.87
CA ASN A 8 -23.43 8.20 -29.21
C ASN A 8 -22.85 7.11 -30.12
N THR A 9 -21.53 6.84 -30.01
CA THR A 9 -20.87 5.75 -30.72
C THR A 9 -21.41 4.39 -30.30
N TYR A 10 -21.60 4.16 -28.99
CA TYR A 10 -22.21 2.94 -28.48
C TYR A 10 -23.66 2.75 -28.96
N GLN A 11 -24.49 3.80 -28.88
CA GLN A 11 -25.87 3.77 -29.39
C GLN A 11 -25.94 3.50 -30.90
N THR A 12 -25.04 4.12 -31.68
CA THR A 12 -24.93 3.91 -33.12
C THR A 12 -24.50 2.48 -33.44
N MET A 13 -23.56 1.94 -32.68
CA MET A 13 -23.09 0.54 -32.79
C MET A 13 -24.24 -0.44 -32.55
N CYS A 14 -24.94 -0.32 -31.42
CA CYS A 14 -26.10 -1.15 -31.09
C CYS A 14 -27.19 -1.05 -32.16
N SER A 15 -27.42 0.14 -32.71
CA SER A 15 -28.43 0.38 -33.75
C SER A 15 -28.06 -0.25 -35.09
N ARG A 16 -26.79 -0.17 -35.52
CA ARG A 16 -26.32 -0.73 -36.80
C ARG A 16 -26.28 -2.25 -36.80
N LYS A 17 -26.06 -2.87 -35.64
CA LYS A 17 -25.90 -4.33 -35.50
C LYS A 17 -27.15 -5.02 -34.95
N LYS A 18 -28.22 -4.28 -34.66
CA LYS A 18 -29.45 -4.76 -33.98
C LYS A 18 -30.05 -6.05 -34.56
N ASN A 19 -29.98 -6.24 -35.88
CA ASN A 19 -30.57 -7.38 -36.60
C ASN A 19 -29.56 -8.49 -36.95
N ARG A 20 -28.29 -8.36 -36.57
CA ARG A 20 -27.29 -9.41 -36.80
C ARG A 20 -27.55 -10.57 -35.85
N LYS A 21 -27.44 -11.79 -36.37
CA LYS A 21 -27.54 -13.02 -35.56
C LYS A 21 -26.31 -13.16 -34.68
N VAL A 22 -26.52 -13.53 -33.42
CA VAL A 22 -25.51 -13.82 -32.42
C VAL A 22 -25.97 -15.02 -31.59
N THR A 23 -25.00 -15.77 -31.08
CA THR A 23 -25.22 -16.84 -30.11
C THR A 23 -24.75 -16.35 -28.75
N CYS A 24 -25.43 -16.74 -27.66
CA CYS A 24 -24.99 -16.36 -26.32
C CYS A 24 -23.55 -16.88 -26.06
N PRO A 25 -22.59 -16.04 -25.65
CA PRO A 25 -21.21 -16.44 -25.46
C PRO A 25 -20.98 -17.28 -24.18
N PHE A 26 -22.02 -17.45 -23.36
CA PHE A 26 -21.94 -18.20 -22.11
C PHE A 26 -22.34 -19.66 -22.30
N THR A 27 -21.45 -20.57 -21.93
CA THR A 27 -21.57 -22.03 -22.13
C THR A 27 -22.86 -22.63 -21.56
N GLN A 28 -23.40 -22.04 -20.49
CA GLN A 28 -24.64 -22.47 -19.85
C GLN A 28 -25.90 -22.29 -20.72
N CYS A 29 -25.84 -21.42 -21.73
CA CYS A 29 -26.95 -21.17 -22.66
C CYS A 29 -26.80 -21.93 -23.98
N GLN A 30 -25.61 -22.46 -24.27
CA GLN A 30 -25.34 -23.20 -25.51
C GLN A 30 -25.84 -24.65 -25.45
N THR A 31 -26.11 -25.17 -24.25
CA THR A 31 -26.54 -26.56 -24.01
C THR A 31 -28.06 -26.73 -23.81
N LEU A 32 -28.83 -25.64 -23.82
CA LEU A 32 -30.29 -25.66 -23.66
C LEU A 32 -30.96 -25.66 -25.05
N GLU A 33 -31.97 -26.51 -25.25
CA GLU A 33 -32.86 -26.49 -26.42
C GLU A 33 -33.61 -25.15 -26.48
N GLY A 34 -32.99 -24.16 -27.12
CA GLY A 34 -33.37 -22.75 -27.05
C GLY A 34 -32.21 -21.76 -27.18
N GLY A 35 -30.95 -22.24 -27.10
CA GLY A 35 -29.72 -21.48 -27.36
C GLY A 35 -29.47 -21.16 -28.84
N GLY A 36 -30.52 -21.05 -29.66
CA GLY A 36 -30.43 -20.74 -31.08
C GLY A 36 -30.02 -19.30 -31.34
N ASP A 37 -29.52 -19.06 -32.56
CA ASP A 37 -29.19 -17.73 -33.07
C ASP A 37 -30.31 -16.72 -32.79
N MET A 38 -29.98 -15.69 -32.01
CA MET A 38 -30.88 -14.57 -31.74
C MET A 38 -30.33 -13.30 -32.35
N THR A 39 -31.17 -12.27 -32.53
CA THR A 39 -30.63 -10.98 -32.96
C THR A 39 -29.85 -10.32 -31.83
N PHE A 40 -28.81 -9.56 -32.15
CA PHE A 40 -28.02 -8.82 -31.15
C PHE A 40 -28.89 -7.93 -30.25
N SER A 41 -29.94 -7.33 -30.82
CA SER A 41 -30.94 -6.58 -30.03
C SER A 41 -31.73 -7.45 -29.08
N HIS A 42 -32.15 -8.65 -29.51
CA HIS A 42 -32.86 -9.59 -28.65
C HIS A 42 -31.97 -10.11 -27.52
N TYR A 43 -30.68 -10.36 -27.81
CA TYR A 43 -29.68 -10.76 -26.81
C TYR A 43 -29.65 -9.80 -25.63
N TRP A 44 -29.38 -8.51 -25.87
CA TRP A 44 -29.17 -7.58 -24.76
C TRP A 44 -30.48 -7.08 -24.11
N LYS A 45 -31.59 -7.02 -24.85
CA LYS A 45 -32.88 -6.52 -24.31
C LYS A 45 -33.69 -7.59 -23.58
N VAL A 46 -33.64 -8.83 -24.05
CA VAL A 46 -34.55 -9.91 -23.62
C VAL A 46 -33.75 -11.05 -23.01
N HIS A 47 -32.85 -11.69 -23.77
CA HIS A 47 -32.15 -12.90 -23.34
C HIS A 47 -31.33 -12.70 -22.05
N VAL A 48 -30.51 -11.65 -21.98
CA VAL A 48 -29.68 -11.36 -20.78
C VAL A 48 -30.54 -11.09 -19.54
N LYS A 49 -31.73 -10.50 -19.71
CA LYS A 49 -32.65 -10.21 -18.61
C LYS A 49 -33.39 -11.47 -18.14
N GLU A 50 -33.88 -12.28 -19.09
CA GLU A 50 -34.77 -13.40 -18.80
C GLU A 50 -34.04 -14.70 -18.47
N VAL A 51 -32.94 -14.97 -19.18
CA VAL A 51 -32.15 -16.20 -19.03
C VAL A 51 -31.07 -16.00 -17.96
N HIS A 52 -30.30 -14.92 -18.03
CA HIS A 52 -29.25 -14.62 -17.03
C HIS A 52 -29.76 -13.83 -15.82
N LYS A 53 -31.08 -13.62 -15.70
CA LYS A 53 -31.75 -12.95 -14.57
C LYS A 53 -31.10 -11.61 -14.17
N MET A 54 -30.55 -10.87 -15.13
CA MET A 54 -29.96 -9.55 -14.85
C MET A 54 -31.05 -8.53 -14.51
N LYS A 55 -30.95 -7.90 -13.34
CA LYS A 55 -32.06 -7.13 -12.76
C LYS A 55 -31.95 -5.61 -12.94
N THR A 56 -30.87 -5.06 -13.50
CA THR A 56 -30.68 -3.58 -13.51
C THR A 56 -30.04 -3.03 -14.78
N LEU A 57 -30.36 -1.76 -15.13
CA LEU A 57 -29.65 -0.93 -16.12
C LEU A 57 -28.22 -0.54 -15.67
N LEU A 58 -27.77 -1.06 -14.52
CA LEU A 58 -26.54 -0.70 -13.82
C LEU A 58 -25.43 -1.73 -13.96
N GLU A 59 -25.69 -2.79 -14.71
CA GLU A 59 -24.79 -3.94 -14.92
C GLU A 59 -24.46 -4.08 -16.41
N CYS A 60 -23.22 -4.46 -16.72
CA CYS A 60 -22.81 -4.73 -18.09
C CYS A 60 -23.47 -6.01 -18.62
N PRO A 61 -24.28 -5.94 -19.71
CA PRO A 61 -24.95 -7.12 -20.25
C PRO A 61 -24.01 -8.08 -20.97
N PHE A 62 -22.80 -7.64 -21.31
CA PHE A 62 -21.83 -8.44 -22.06
C PHE A 62 -20.93 -9.25 -21.13
N CYS A 63 -20.59 -8.75 -19.93
CA CYS A 63 -19.86 -9.53 -18.90
C CYS A 63 -20.75 -10.00 -17.73
N LEU A 64 -22.08 -10.07 -17.93
CA LEU A 64 -23.07 -10.51 -16.93
C LEU A 64 -22.90 -9.85 -15.55
N GLY A 65 -22.69 -8.54 -15.54
CA GLY A 65 -22.60 -7.76 -14.30
C GLY A 65 -21.27 -7.85 -13.55
N LYS A 66 -20.22 -8.47 -14.11
CA LYS A 66 -18.84 -8.38 -13.57
C LYS A 66 -18.38 -6.91 -13.47
N PHE A 67 -18.87 -6.05 -14.36
CA PHE A 67 -18.69 -4.61 -14.29
C PHE A 67 -20.03 -3.91 -13.97
N ARG A 68 -20.02 -3.07 -12.94
CA ARG A 68 -21.20 -2.35 -12.42
C ARG A 68 -20.94 -0.86 -12.34
N TRP A 69 -21.99 -0.05 -12.54
CA TRP A 69 -21.91 1.41 -12.46
C TRP A 69 -23.09 2.01 -11.69
N MET A 70 -22.94 3.25 -11.22
CA MET A 70 -24.04 3.98 -10.59
C MET A 70 -24.92 4.65 -11.67
N ARG A 71 -26.17 4.99 -11.32
CA ARG A 71 -27.14 5.58 -12.27
C ARG A 71 -26.66 6.89 -12.92
N LYS A 72 -25.84 7.67 -12.20
CA LYS A 72 -25.24 8.91 -12.71
C LYS A 72 -24.07 8.69 -13.69
N ASP A 73 -23.50 7.49 -13.75
CA ASP A 73 -22.31 7.18 -14.55
C ASP A 73 -22.66 6.53 -15.90
N LEU A 74 -23.95 6.38 -16.22
CA LEU A 74 -24.45 5.77 -17.46
C LEU A 74 -23.91 6.43 -18.74
N THR A 75 -23.64 7.73 -18.68
CA THR A 75 -23.05 8.51 -19.78
C THR A 75 -21.53 8.68 -19.63
N SER A 76 -20.92 8.14 -18.57
CA SER A 76 -19.48 8.29 -18.35
C SER A 76 -18.67 7.57 -19.43
N GLU A 77 -17.50 8.13 -19.70
CA GLU A 77 -16.55 7.58 -20.69
C GLU A 77 -16.10 6.17 -20.32
N ILE A 78 -15.83 5.91 -19.05
CA ILE A 78 -15.39 4.61 -18.54
C ILE A 78 -16.46 3.53 -18.79
N VAL A 79 -17.73 3.85 -18.49
CA VAL A 79 -18.85 2.90 -18.67
C VAL A 79 -19.09 2.60 -20.14
N ASN A 80 -19.10 3.61 -21.00
CA ASN A 80 -19.34 3.41 -22.43
C ASN A 80 -18.17 2.71 -23.12
N ARG A 81 -16.93 3.02 -22.72
CA ARG A 81 -15.73 2.31 -23.19
C ARG A 81 -15.78 0.84 -22.81
N HIS A 82 -16.03 0.53 -21.54
CA HIS A 82 -16.17 -0.86 -21.09
C HIS A 82 -17.27 -1.62 -21.84
N ARG A 83 -18.46 -1.01 -22.03
CA ARG A 83 -19.55 -1.64 -22.78
C ARG A 83 -19.16 -1.97 -24.23
N MET A 84 -18.44 -1.06 -24.88
CA MET A 84 -17.98 -1.26 -26.26
C MET A 84 -16.93 -2.37 -26.33
N ASP A 85 -15.93 -2.34 -25.46
CA ASP A 85 -14.84 -3.32 -25.47
C ASP A 85 -15.38 -4.72 -25.13
N CYS A 86 -16.26 -4.82 -24.14
CA CYS A 86 -16.87 -6.08 -23.77
C CYS A 86 -17.83 -6.62 -24.84
N ALA A 87 -18.59 -5.76 -25.53
CA ALA A 87 -19.41 -6.19 -26.67
C ALA A 87 -18.55 -6.73 -27.83
N LYS A 88 -17.38 -6.13 -28.08
CA LYS A 88 -16.44 -6.59 -29.11
C LYS A 88 -15.80 -7.92 -28.75
N GLU A 89 -15.45 -8.10 -27.48
CA GLU A 89 -14.86 -9.34 -26.96
C GLU A 89 -15.87 -10.50 -26.99
N CYS A 90 -17.13 -10.24 -26.65
CA CYS A 90 -18.18 -11.26 -26.63
C CYS A 90 -18.69 -11.66 -28.02
N PHE A 91 -18.59 -10.77 -29.01
CA PHE A 91 -19.11 -10.99 -30.37
C PHE A 91 -18.11 -10.56 -31.44
N PRO A 92 -16.91 -11.15 -31.48
CA PRO A 92 -15.84 -10.74 -32.39
C PRO A 92 -16.25 -10.80 -33.87
N GLU A 93 -17.15 -11.71 -34.23
CA GLU A 93 -17.75 -11.86 -35.56
C GLU A 93 -18.53 -10.62 -36.02
N LEU A 94 -19.04 -9.80 -35.09
CA LEU A 94 -19.70 -8.54 -35.41
C LEU A 94 -18.71 -7.40 -35.68
N PHE A 95 -17.43 -7.57 -35.33
CA PHE A 95 -16.38 -6.55 -35.34
C PHE A 95 -15.05 -7.04 -35.98
N PRO A 96 -15.05 -7.50 -37.24
CA PRO A 96 -13.83 -7.95 -37.91
C PRO A 96 -12.81 -6.80 -38.03
N GLY A 97 -11.55 -7.06 -37.64
CA GLY A 97 -10.44 -6.10 -37.67
C GLY A 97 -10.04 -5.50 -36.32
N PHE A 98 -10.69 -5.87 -35.22
CA PHE A 98 -10.30 -5.44 -33.88
C PHE A 98 -9.39 -6.49 -33.21
N GLN A 99 -8.10 -6.18 -33.02
CA GLN A 99 -7.23 -6.94 -32.13
C GLN A 99 -7.44 -6.44 -30.69
N THR A 100 -7.79 -7.35 -29.80
CA THR A 100 -8.07 -7.09 -28.37
C THR A 100 -6.84 -6.57 -27.63
N PRO A 101 -6.92 -5.41 -26.95
CA PRO A 101 -6.14 -5.16 -25.76
C PRO A 101 -6.91 -5.68 -24.54
N HIS A 102 -6.36 -6.72 -23.91
CA HIS A 102 -6.63 -7.21 -22.55
C HIS A 102 -8.02 -7.81 -22.22
N LYS A 103 -7.96 -9.03 -21.67
CA LYS A 103 -9.02 -9.69 -20.88
C LYS A 103 -9.41 -8.84 -19.67
N LEU A 104 -10.68 -8.93 -19.27
CA LEU A 104 -11.22 -8.40 -18.01
C LEU A 104 -10.45 -8.94 -16.78
N PRO A 105 -10.32 -8.15 -15.70
CA PRO A 105 -9.49 -8.51 -14.57
C PRO A 105 -10.10 -9.67 -13.78
N GLU A 106 -9.46 -10.82 -13.86
CA GLU A 106 -9.48 -11.80 -12.78
C GLU A 106 -8.81 -11.18 -11.55
N MET A 107 -9.27 -11.56 -10.34
CA MET A 107 -8.57 -11.24 -9.09
C MET A 107 -7.08 -11.56 -9.29
N PRO A 108 -6.14 -10.65 -8.97
CA PRO A 108 -4.73 -10.92 -9.21
C PRO A 108 -4.26 -12.02 -8.25
N THR A 109 -4.39 -13.26 -8.70
CA THR A 109 -3.77 -14.42 -8.07
C THR A 109 -2.29 -14.51 -8.39
N GLN A 110 -1.79 -13.69 -9.32
CA GLN A 110 -0.38 -13.39 -9.50
C GLN A 110 -0.31 -11.91 -9.92
N TYR A 111 0.29 -11.07 -9.07
CA TYR A 111 0.91 -9.87 -9.62
C TYR A 111 1.95 -10.39 -10.60
N GLU A 112 1.83 -10.05 -11.89
CA GLU A 112 2.93 -10.21 -12.81
C GLU A 112 4.13 -9.55 -12.14
N THR A 113 5.08 -10.37 -11.67
CA THR A 113 6.39 -9.90 -11.23
C THR A 113 6.87 -9.00 -12.35
N ALA A 114 7.01 -7.70 -12.09
CA ALA A 114 7.36 -6.69 -13.08
C ALA A 114 8.43 -7.27 -14.03
N SER A 115 8.05 -7.51 -15.28
CA SER A 115 8.84 -8.33 -16.21
C SER A 115 10.10 -7.63 -16.72
N GLY A 116 10.46 -6.47 -16.15
CA GLY A 116 11.62 -5.68 -16.50
C GLY A 116 12.05 -4.70 -15.40
N PRO A 117 13.25 -4.13 -15.55
CA PRO A 117 13.80 -3.16 -14.60
C PRO A 117 13.03 -1.84 -14.64
N CYS A 118 12.93 -1.17 -13.49
CA CYS A 118 12.27 0.13 -13.40
C CYS A 118 12.99 1.18 -14.26
N SER A 119 12.38 1.56 -15.38
CA SER A 119 12.94 2.53 -16.33
C SER A 119 13.33 3.84 -15.64
N THR A 120 12.52 4.30 -14.68
CA THR A 120 12.73 5.54 -13.95
C THR A 120 13.95 5.45 -13.01
N CYS A 121 14.16 4.30 -12.34
CA CYS A 121 15.36 4.07 -11.53
C CYS A 121 16.60 3.91 -12.40
N VAL A 122 16.52 3.13 -13.48
CA VAL A 122 17.62 2.86 -14.39
C VAL A 122 18.13 4.16 -15.02
N SER A 123 17.24 5.01 -15.55
CA SER A 123 17.63 6.30 -16.12
C SER A 123 18.20 7.26 -15.08
N ALA A 124 17.70 7.24 -13.83
CA ALA A 124 18.20 8.12 -12.78
C ALA A 124 19.59 7.72 -12.27
N MET A 125 19.92 6.42 -12.26
CA MET A 125 21.15 5.89 -11.67
C MET A 125 22.24 5.58 -12.71
N GLY A 126 21.86 5.34 -13.97
CA GLY A 126 22.79 5.06 -15.07
C GLY A 126 23.52 6.30 -15.62
N ALA A 127 23.16 7.50 -15.17
CA ALA A 127 23.88 8.73 -15.53
C ALA A 127 25.06 8.92 -14.55
N PRO A 128 26.33 8.79 -14.98
CA PRO A 128 27.47 8.99 -14.11
C PRO A 128 27.42 10.40 -13.51
N ARG A 129 27.59 10.50 -12.19
CA ARG A 129 27.91 11.78 -11.55
C ARG A 129 29.24 12.24 -12.12
N LYS A 130 29.20 13.23 -13.01
CA LYS A 130 30.41 13.99 -13.30
C LYS A 130 30.77 14.72 -12.00
N SER A 131 31.80 14.25 -11.32
CA SER A 131 32.41 14.91 -10.18
C SER A 131 32.68 16.37 -10.56
N GLY A 132 31.92 17.29 -9.99
CA GLY A 132 32.06 18.72 -10.25
C GLY A 132 31.30 19.30 -11.46
N SER A 133 30.40 18.58 -12.14
CA SER A 133 29.55 19.22 -13.17
C SER A 133 28.06 19.00 -12.98
N ASP A 134 27.39 20.05 -12.54
CA ASP A 134 26.25 20.62 -13.25
C ASP A 134 25.28 19.60 -13.87
N VAL A 135 24.36 19.06 -13.07
CA VAL A 135 22.96 18.97 -13.55
C VAL A 135 22.39 20.38 -13.47
N LEU A 136 23.03 21.31 -14.19
CA LEU A 136 22.40 22.57 -14.52
C LEU A 136 21.26 22.20 -15.44
N SER A 137 20.07 22.62 -15.06
CA SER A 137 18.90 22.73 -15.95
C SER A 137 19.12 23.76 -17.07
N GLY A 138 20.32 23.79 -17.69
CA GLY A 138 20.70 24.72 -18.75
C GLY A 138 21.00 26.15 -18.29
N ARG A 139 21.12 26.43 -16.98
CA ARG A 139 21.32 27.81 -16.49
C ARG A 139 22.71 28.07 -15.91
N SER A 140 23.65 28.45 -16.77
CA SER A 140 25.03 28.88 -16.43
C SER A 140 25.08 30.19 -15.61
N ARG A 141 24.56 30.18 -14.38
CA ARG A 141 24.59 31.34 -13.44
C ARG A 141 25.48 31.12 -12.22
N VAL A 142 26.09 29.94 -12.09
CA VAL A 142 26.91 29.53 -10.94
C VAL A 142 28.10 30.48 -10.72
N LYS A 143 28.68 31.01 -11.79
CA LYS A 143 29.82 31.94 -11.70
C LYS A 143 29.47 33.34 -11.17
N GLN A 144 28.20 33.73 -11.15
CA GLN A 144 27.80 35.12 -10.84
C GLN A 144 27.72 35.46 -9.35
N TRP A 145 27.69 34.47 -8.43
CA TRP A 145 27.40 34.77 -7.00
C TRP A 145 28.36 34.11 -5.98
N GLY A 146 29.60 33.82 -6.38
CA GLY A 146 30.69 33.53 -5.44
C GLY A 146 30.40 32.42 -4.41
N SER A 147 30.48 32.74 -3.10
CA SER A 147 30.36 31.76 -2.00
C SER A 147 28.98 31.14 -1.85
N PHE A 148 27.92 31.76 -2.37
CA PHE A 148 26.55 31.22 -2.31
C PHE A 148 26.40 29.89 -3.06
N TYR A 149 27.28 29.61 -4.03
CA TYR A 149 27.27 28.42 -4.88
C TYR A 149 28.33 27.38 -4.50
N ARG A 150 29.20 27.66 -3.52
CA ARG A 150 30.21 26.69 -3.07
C ARG A 150 29.58 25.62 -2.17
N GLU A 151 30.29 24.52 -2.00
CA GLU A 151 30.10 23.62 -0.85
C GLU A 151 30.29 24.42 0.44
N VAL A 152 29.42 24.19 1.42
CA VAL A 152 29.32 25.06 2.59
C VAL A 152 29.17 24.24 3.85
N GLY A 153 29.83 24.73 4.90
CA GLY A 153 29.75 24.20 6.25
C GLY A 153 30.82 23.17 6.52
N GLN A 154 31.01 22.88 7.80
CA GLN A 154 31.77 21.71 8.20
C GLN A 154 30.89 20.49 7.96
N GLU A 155 31.42 19.51 7.24
CA GLU A 155 30.78 18.21 7.15
C GLU A 155 30.63 17.64 8.56
N PRO A 156 29.43 17.19 8.96
CA PRO A 156 29.21 16.74 10.33
C PRO A 156 30.19 15.61 10.69
N PRO A 157 30.94 15.70 11.80
CA PRO A 157 31.90 14.67 12.22
C PRO A 157 31.26 13.30 12.39
N PHE A 158 29.97 13.24 12.76
CA PHE A 158 29.22 12.00 12.88
C PHE A 158 28.99 11.30 11.54
N LEU A 159 29.27 11.95 10.39
CA LEU A 159 29.31 11.31 9.07
C LEU A 159 30.63 10.58 8.80
N LYS A 160 31.68 10.83 9.60
CA LYS A 160 33.03 10.26 9.46
C LYS A 160 33.45 9.36 10.63
N GLY A 161 32.55 9.14 11.60
CA GLY A 161 32.82 8.33 12.78
C GLY A 161 33.02 6.85 12.41
N PRO A 162 33.59 6.04 13.32
CA PRO A 162 33.62 4.59 13.15
C PRO A 162 32.19 4.07 13.21
N PHE A 163 31.56 3.93 12.05
CA PHE A 163 30.33 3.18 11.94
C PHE A 163 30.64 1.71 12.22
N PRO A 164 29.67 0.93 12.73
CA PRO A 164 29.83 -0.52 12.76
C PRO A 164 30.32 -0.99 11.39
N ALA A 165 31.19 -2.02 11.36
CA ALA A 165 31.58 -2.66 10.10
C ALA A 165 30.35 -3.04 9.25
N ALA A 166 29.17 -3.18 9.91
CA ALA A 166 27.89 -3.53 9.34
C ALA A 166 26.84 -2.47 9.01
N HIS A 167 27.25 -1.26 8.65
CA HIS A 167 26.32 -0.24 8.14
C HIS A 167 26.06 -0.37 6.63
N VAL A 168 24.80 -0.23 6.21
CA VAL A 168 24.39 -0.34 4.80
C VAL A 168 25.02 0.77 3.97
N SER A 169 25.78 0.39 2.94
CA SER A 169 26.38 1.28 1.95
C SER A 169 25.54 1.31 0.66
N PHE A 170 25.27 2.49 0.14
CA PHE A 170 24.55 2.70 -1.10
C PHE A 170 25.47 3.19 -2.21
N SER A 171 25.13 2.91 -3.46
CA SER A 171 25.79 3.49 -4.61
C SER A 171 25.69 5.01 -4.58
N GLU A 172 26.82 5.70 -4.79
CA GLU A 172 26.85 7.16 -4.92
C GLU A 172 25.93 7.65 -6.04
N ALA A 173 25.80 6.89 -7.14
CA ALA A 173 24.93 7.25 -8.26
C ALA A 173 23.44 7.42 -7.86
N SER A 174 23.01 6.75 -6.80
CA SER A 174 21.62 6.83 -6.31
C SER A 174 21.25 8.15 -5.63
N GLY A 175 22.25 8.92 -5.20
CA GLY A 175 21.99 10.05 -4.32
C GLY A 175 22.07 9.72 -2.83
N LEU A 176 22.03 8.45 -2.41
CA LEU A 176 22.06 8.07 -1.00
C LEU A 176 23.50 7.98 -0.46
N GLY A 177 24.34 7.20 -1.14
CA GLY A 177 25.73 6.90 -0.74
C GLY A 177 25.91 6.41 0.70
N ASP A 178 27.15 6.48 1.17
CA ASP A 178 27.53 5.97 2.50
C ASP A 178 27.06 6.85 3.65
N VAL A 179 26.70 8.10 3.37
CA VAL A 179 26.28 9.07 4.40
C VAL A 179 24.83 8.91 4.83
N MET A 180 23.99 8.20 4.05
CA MET A 180 22.55 8.14 4.32
C MET A 180 22.24 7.37 5.60
N TRP A 181 22.86 6.20 5.78
CA TRP A 181 22.67 5.39 6.99
C TRP A 181 23.06 6.17 8.26
N PRO A 182 24.25 6.81 8.31
CA PRO A 182 24.63 7.70 9.42
C PRO A 182 23.62 8.81 9.70
N ILE A 183 23.09 9.47 8.67
CA ILE A 183 22.10 10.55 8.82
C ILE A 183 20.84 10.04 9.51
N VAL A 184 20.25 8.94 9.02
CA VAL A 184 19.02 8.37 9.57
C VAL A 184 19.26 7.88 11.00
N HIS A 185 20.36 7.16 11.23
CA HIS A 185 20.67 6.61 12.54
C HIS A 185 20.92 7.72 13.57
N GLN A 186 21.70 8.76 13.21
CA GLN A 186 21.97 9.89 14.10
C GLN A 186 20.71 10.68 14.44
N PHE A 187 19.79 10.85 13.47
CA PHE A 187 18.51 11.49 13.71
C PHE A 187 17.68 10.73 14.76
N LEU A 188 17.62 9.40 14.65
CA LEU A 188 16.86 8.54 15.56
C LEU A 188 17.41 8.51 16.98
N GLN A 189 18.73 8.71 17.16
CA GLN A 189 19.33 8.86 18.49
C GLN A 189 18.91 10.16 19.19
N LYS A 190 18.29 11.11 18.47
CA LYS A 190 17.84 12.40 19.00
C LYS A 190 18.94 13.15 19.74
N THR A 191 20.20 13.05 19.31
CA THR A 191 21.36 13.72 19.92
C THR A 191 21.56 15.16 19.42
N HIS A 192 20.95 15.49 18.28
CA HIS A 192 21.07 16.76 17.59
C HIS A 192 19.70 17.37 17.31
N THR A 193 19.65 18.67 17.04
CA THR A 193 18.47 19.36 16.50
C THR A 193 18.67 19.63 15.02
N TRP A 194 17.61 19.43 14.23
CA TRP A 194 17.69 19.42 12.77
C TRP A 194 16.72 20.46 12.21
N TYR A 195 17.15 21.19 11.18
CA TYR A 195 16.33 22.23 10.59
C TYR A 195 16.37 22.18 9.06
N HIS A 196 15.21 22.30 8.44
CA HIS A 196 15.11 22.73 7.05
C HIS A 196 15.17 24.25 7.01
N VAL A 197 16.16 24.80 6.30
CA VAL A 197 16.33 26.24 6.17
C VAL A 197 16.24 26.67 4.71
N SER A 198 15.65 27.85 4.49
CA SER A 198 15.61 28.54 3.19
C SER A 198 16.23 29.92 3.33
N ILE A 199 17.45 30.08 2.81
CA ILE A 199 18.24 31.31 2.94
C ILE A 199 18.25 32.06 1.61
N ARG A 200 17.94 33.36 1.62
CA ARG A 200 18.04 34.20 0.41
C ARG A 200 19.49 34.57 0.14
N VAL A 201 19.85 34.76 -1.13
CA VAL A 201 21.18 35.27 -1.52
C VAL A 201 21.54 36.55 -0.75
N ALA A 202 20.57 37.45 -0.57
CA ALA A 202 20.76 38.76 0.05
C ALA A 202 21.19 38.75 1.54
N VAL A 203 21.03 37.63 2.25
CA VAL A 203 21.46 37.45 3.66
C VAL A 203 22.46 36.32 3.83
N TRP A 204 22.98 35.80 2.72
CA TRP A 204 23.87 34.66 2.76
C TRP A 204 25.14 34.94 3.55
N LYS A 205 25.74 36.12 3.35
CA LYS A 205 27.00 36.50 3.99
C LYS A 205 26.86 36.58 5.51
N GLU A 206 25.76 37.17 5.97
CA GLU A 206 25.42 37.30 7.39
C GLU A 206 25.09 35.93 8.00
N PHE A 207 24.34 35.10 7.27
CA PHE A 207 24.06 33.72 7.68
C PHE A 207 25.35 32.90 7.82
N GLU A 208 26.27 33.02 6.86
CA GLU A 208 27.56 32.33 6.88
C GLU A 208 28.39 32.76 8.10
N ILE A 209 28.51 34.07 8.35
CA ILE A 209 29.30 34.63 9.43
C ILE A 209 28.71 34.28 10.81
N HIS A 210 27.40 34.43 10.99
CA HIS A 210 26.79 34.35 12.32
C HIS A 210 26.27 32.97 12.70
N ILE A 211 26.02 32.09 11.72
CA ILE A 211 25.45 30.76 11.97
C ILE A 211 26.41 29.66 11.51
N LEU A 212 26.82 29.64 10.24
CA LEU A 212 27.58 28.50 9.72
C LEU A 212 28.98 28.35 10.30
N ARG A 213 29.61 29.45 10.74
CA ARG A 213 30.93 29.42 11.39
C ARG A 213 30.88 29.06 12.87
N LYS A 214 29.69 28.93 13.47
CA LYS A 214 29.58 28.50 14.88
C LYS A 214 29.98 27.03 15.01
N LYS A 215 30.78 26.73 16.03
CA LYS A 215 31.11 25.36 16.41
C LYS A 215 29.82 24.60 16.78
N GLY A 216 29.73 23.34 16.35
CA GLY A 216 28.55 22.49 16.57
C GLY A 216 27.38 22.77 15.62
N VAL A 217 27.58 23.59 14.57
CA VAL A 217 26.64 23.77 13.45
C VAL A 217 27.19 23.08 12.21
N TYR A 218 26.40 22.19 11.62
CA TYR A 218 26.77 21.41 10.46
C TYR A 218 25.72 21.51 9.36
N VAL A 219 26.15 21.29 8.11
CA VAL A 219 25.28 21.26 6.94
C VAL A 219 25.35 19.87 6.32
N LEU A 220 24.21 19.25 6.06
CA LEU A 220 24.20 17.97 5.36
C LEU A 220 24.57 18.16 3.88
N PRO A 221 25.10 17.12 3.21
CA PRO A 221 25.42 17.16 1.77
C PRO A 221 24.17 17.14 0.86
N TYR A 222 23.01 17.54 1.40
CA TYR A 222 21.72 17.61 0.71
C TYR A 222 21.23 19.06 0.74
N TRP A 223 21.40 19.76 -0.38
CA TRP A 223 20.95 21.13 -0.57
C TRP A 223 20.71 21.47 -2.04
N THR A 224 19.96 22.54 -2.26
CA THR A 224 19.51 23.00 -3.58
C THR A 224 19.49 24.51 -3.67
N LEU A 225 19.62 25.02 -4.90
CA LEU A 225 19.34 26.41 -5.24
C LEU A 225 18.03 26.49 -6.01
N CYS A 226 17.20 27.43 -5.59
CA CYS A 226 15.86 27.62 -6.09
C CYS A 226 15.66 29.07 -6.56
N ASP A 227 14.89 29.27 -7.63
CA ASP A 227 14.56 30.61 -8.16
C ASP A 227 13.54 31.38 -7.29
N GLY A 228 13.01 30.73 -6.25
CA GLY A 228 11.84 31.22 -5.53
C GLY A 228 10.57 31.07 -6.38
N SER A 229 9.46 30.68 -5.76
CA SER A 229 8.16 30.60 -6.44
C SER A 229 7.84 31.95 -7.12
N LYS A 230 7.37 31.95 -8.38
CA LYS A 230 6.87 33.14 -9.08
C LYS A 230 5.78 33.78 -8.22
N GLN A 231 6.10 34.76 -7.39
CA GLN A 231 5.07 35.57 -6.77
C GLN A 231 4.32 36.25 -7.92
N ARG A 232 3.00 36.06 -7.97
CA ARG A 232 2.05 36.80 -8.83
C ARG A 232 2.03 38.32 -8.52
N SER A 233 3.04 38.88 -7.86
CA SER A 233 3.10 40.30 -7.57
C SER A 233 3.54 41.05 -8.83
N ARG A 234 2.71 42.00 -9.26
CA ARG A 234 2.91 42.89 -10.42
C ARG A 234 4.13 43.83 -10.31
N SER A 235 4.92 43.79 -9.22
CA SER A 235 6.06 44.68 -9.02
C SER A 235 7.39 44.03 -9.43
N PRO A 236 8.28 44.75 -10.14
CA PRO A 236 9.59 44.25 -10.56
C PRO A 236 10.55 44.20 -9.38
N VAL A 237 10.45 43.14 -8.58
CA VAL A 237 11.45 42.82 -7.56
C VAL A 237 12.73 42.32 -8.27
N PRO A 238 13.93 42.88 -8.01
CA PRO A 238 15.18 42.51 -8.68
C PRO A 238 15.45 41.00 -8.59
N ALA A 239 15.90 40.38 -9.69
CA ALA A 239 16.14 38.94 -9.77
C ALA A 239 17.07 38.41 -8.67
N SER A 240 18.05 39.21 -8.24
CA SER A 240 19.00 38.92 -7.15
C SER A 240 18.37 38.62 -5.79
N THR A 241 17.11 39.01 -5.57
CA THR A 241 16.41 38.87 -4.28
C THR A 241 15.46 37.68 -4.21
N ARG A 242 15.25 36.97 -5.33
CA ARG A 242 14.31 35.84 -5.42
C ARG A 242 14.96 34.48 -5.18
N HIS A 243 16.27 34.39 -5.40
CA HIS A 243 17.01 33.13 -5.29
C HIS A 243 17.19 32.70 -3.83
N HIS A 244 16.90 31.43 -3.59
CA HIS A 244 17.00 30.79 -2.29
C HIS A 244 17.95 29.61 -2.34
N ARG A 245 18.61 29.34 -1.21
CA ARG A 245 19.32 28.09 -0.95
C ARG A 245 18.55 27.33 0.12
N HIS A 246 18.08 26.13 -0.21
CA HIS A 246 17.46 25.23 0.74
C HIS A 246 18.47 24.21 1.22
N MET A 247 18.58 24.02 2.53
CA MET A 247 19.56 23.12 3.14
C MET A 247 18.97 22.45 4.37
N VAL A 248 19.66 21.39 4.82
CA VAL A 248 19.41 20.77 6.12
C VAL A 248 20.56 21.12 7.06
N LEU A 249 20.25 21.86 8.13
CA LEU A 249 21.18 22.17 9.20
C LEU A 249 21.05 21.15 10.33
N VAL A 250 22.18 20.80 10.92
CA VAL A 250 22.27 19.92 12.09
C VAL A 250 23.05 20.64 13.18
N LEU A 251 22.46 20.77 14.35
CA LEU A 251 23.03 21.47 15.50
C LEU A 251 23.19 20.50 16.66
N GLU A 252 24.35 20.52 17.30
CA GLU A 252 24.50 19.90 18.62
C GLU A 252 23.46 20.47 19.59
N LYS A 253 22.92 19.64 20.50
CA LYS A 253 21.87 20.07 21.45
C LYS A 253 22.24 21.29 22.31
N SER A 254 23.52 21.46 22.59
CA SER A 254 24.06 22.60 23.35
C SER A 254 24.03 23.92 22.57
N VAL A 255 23.90 23.87 21.25
CA VAL A 255 23.99 25.04 20.37
C VAL A 255 22.61 25.65 20.14
N ASN A 256 22.47 26.91 20.49
CA ASN A 256 21.28 27.72 20.20
C ASN A 256 21.60 28.82 19.18
N ILE A 257 20.78 28.91 18.13
CA ILE A 257 20.89 29.91 17.05
C ILE A 257 19.70 30.86 16.98
N ASP A 258 18.72 30.78 17.89
CA ASP A 258 17.46 31.53 17.79
C ASP A 258 17.65 33.04 17.88
N ARG A 259 18.67 33.49 18.61
CA ARG A 259 19.01 34.91 18.69
C ARG A 259 19.53 35.41 17.35
N GLU A 260 20.54 34.74 16.80
CA GLU A 260 21.13 35.09 15.51
C GLU A 260 20.12 34.95 14.36
N TRP A 261 19.29 33.90 14.42
CA TRP A 261 18.20 33.70 13.46
C TRP A 261 17.19 34.85 13.51
N ARG A 262 16.75 35.28 14.70
CA ARG A 262 15.87 36.45 14.86
C ARG A 262 16.49 37.73 14.31
N THR A 263 17.80 37.91 14.45
CA THR A 263 18.52 39.04 13.85
C THR A 263 18.46 38.99 12.31
N LEU A 264 18.68 37.82 11.71
CA LEU A 264 18.57 37.64 10.26
C LEU A 264 17.15 37.89 9.73
N LEU A 265 16.11 37.56 10.52
CA LEU A 265 14.71 37.83 10.16
C LEU A 265 14.36 39.32 10.17
N LYS A 266 14.98 40.11 11.05
CA LYS A 266 14.70 41.55 11.22
C LYS A 266 15.37 42.44 10.17
N MET A 267 16.17 41.88 9.26
CA MET A 267 16.85 42.69 8.23
C MET A 267 15.86 43.18 7.16
N PRO A 268 15.75 44.50 6.90
CA PRO A 268 14.81 45.08 5.94
C PRO A 268 15.11 44.62 4.51
N ASN A 269 14.06 44.28 3.73
CA ASN A 269 14.14 43.74 2.36
C ASN A 269 14.95 42.44 2.19
N LYS A 270 15.24 41.73 3.29
CA LYS A 270 16.32 40.73 3.35
C LYS A 270 16.01 39.43 4.11
N ALA A 271 14.90 39.31 4.84
CA ALA A 271 14.66 38.20 5.75
C ALA A 271 14.94 36.79 5.18
N ALA A 272 15.68 35.98 5.95
CA ALA A 272 15.68 34.52 5.79
C ALA A 272 14.22 34.03 5.76
N LYS A 273 13.86 33.16 4.81
CA LYS A 273 12.44 32.92 4.52
C LYS A 273 11.81 31.93 5.51
N LEU A 274 12.59 30.94 5.96
CA LEU A 274 12.02 29.80 6.66
C LEU A 274 13.09 29.04 7.46
N LYS A 275 12.77 28.77 8.74
CA LYS A 275 13.42 27.76 9.60
C LYS A 275 12.30 26.84 10.08
N LEU A 276 12.29 25.60 9.58
CA LEU A 276 11.38 24.56 10.05
C LEU A 276 12.19 23.55 10.86
N CYS A 277 11.74 23.28 12.09
CA CYS A 277 12.30 22.21 12.90
C CYS A 277 11.92 20.86 12.28
N VAL A 278 12.90 19.99 12.09
CA VAL A 278 12.69 18.62 11.62
C VAL A 278 12.63 17.72 12.84
N ASP A 279 11.40 17.36 13.22
CA ASP A 279 11.03 16.72 14.49
C ASP A 279 10.75 15.22 14.37
N THR A 280 10.39 14.77 13.17
CA THR A 280 10.08 13.37 12.85
C THR A 280 10.97 12.85 11.72
N ILE A 281 11.18 11.53 11.69
CA ILE A 281 11.99 10.89 10.66
C ILE A 281 11.36 11.04 9.27
N ASP A 282 10.03 11.02 9.19
CA ASP A 282 9.31 11.29 7.93
C ASP A 282 9.53 12.72 7.45
N HIS A 283 9.55 13.70 8.37
CA HIS A 283 9.88 15.08 8.04
C HIS A 283 11.33 15.20 7.55
N LEU A 284 12.29 14.49 8.15
CA LEU A 284 13.66 14.45 7.66
C LEU A 284 13.73 13.88 6.24
N ILE A 285 13.15 12.69 6.01
CA ILE A 285 13.19 12.02 4.71
C ILE A 285 12.50 12.87 3.63
N ASN A 286 11.38 13.50 3.97
CA ASN A 286 10.69 14.42 3.06
C ASN A 286 11.53 15.67 2.78
N THR A 287 12.24 16.20 3.77
CA THR A 287 13.14 17.35 3.61
C THR A 287 14.32 17.01 2.72
N LEU A 288 14.99 15.87 2.97
CA LEU A 288 16.10 15.37 2.16
C LEU A 288 15.66 15.18 0.72
N PHE A 289 14.50 14.54 0.49
CA PHE A 289 13.96 14.39 -0.86
C PHE A 289 13.57 15.72 -1.50
N TYR A 290 13.00 16.65 -0.74
CA TYR A 290 12.62 17.97 -1.22
C TYR A 290 13.84 18.75 -1.72
N VAL A 291 14.93 18.82 -0.94
CA VAL A 291 16.15 19.54 -1.33
C VAL A 291 17.00 18.82 -2.39
N SER A 292 16.55 17.65 -2.85
CA SER A 292 17.23 16.79 -3.80
C SER A 292 16.40 16.49 -5.05
N ASN A 293 15.24 17.13 -5.20
CA ASN A 293 14.32 16.89 -6.31
C ASN A 293 14.16 18.17 -7.17
N PRO A 294 14.48 18.14 -8.48
CA PRO A 294 14.41 19.33 -9.33
C PRO A 294 12.98 19.88 -9.50
N HIS A 295 11.96 19.05 -9.27
CA HIS A 295 10.55 19.40 -9.40
C HIS A 295 9.91 19.91 -8.11
N ALA A 296 10.67 19.99 -7.01
CA ALA A 296 10.15 20.56 -5.76
C ALA A 296 9.94 22.07 -5.92
N GLN A 297 8.82 22.59 -5.36
CA GLN A 297 8.48 24.01 -5.39
C GLN A 297 8.73 24.69 -4.04
N CYS A 298 9.20 25.94 -4.05
CA CYS A 298 9.62 26.69 -2.87
C CYS A 298 8.52 26.90 -1.79
N ASP A 299 7.26 26.69 -2.12
CA ASP A 299 6.10 26.77 -1.24
C ASP A 299 5.78 25.43 -0.53
N GLY A 300 6.61 24.41 -0.74
CA GLY A 300 6.48 23.11 -0.07
C GLY A 300 5.64 22.09 -0.85
N HIS A 301 5.15 22.43 -2.04
CA HIS A 301 4.50 21.47 -2.92
C HIS A 301 5.54 20.67 -3.73
N VAL A 302 5.42 19.34 -3.68
CA VAL A 302 6.12 18.42 -4.59
C VAL A 302 5.05 17.91 -5.54
N GLU A 303 5.01 18.44 -6.77
CA GLU A 303 4.16 17.88 -7.82
C GLU A 303 4.66 16.46 -8.15
N THR A 304 3.69 15.57 -8.40
CA THR A 304 3.95 14.22 -8.86
C THR A 304 4.84 14.25 -10.10
N LEU A 305 5.81 13.32 -10.15
CA LEU A 305 6.65 13.04 -11.30
C LEU A 305 5.79 13.10 -12.57
N CYS A 306 6.20 13.90 -13.57
CA CYS A 306 5.61 14.01 -14.93
C CYS A 306 4.67 15.17 -15.24
N ASP A 307 4.93 16.40 -14.77
CA ASP A 307 4.46 17.59 -15.49
C ASP A 307 5.66 18.40 -15.99
N GLU A 308 5.65 18.78 -17.27
CA GLU A 308 6.65 19.62 -17.96
C GLU A 308 6.72 21.07 -17.41
N GLY A 309 6.11 21.31 -16.25
CA GLY A 309 6.12 22.56 -15.50
C GLY A 309 7.48 22.84 -14.86
N GLY A 310 7.91 24.10 -14.99
CA GLY A 310 9.30 24.53 -14.76
C GLY A 310 9.94 24.08 -13.44
N GLN A 311 11.14 23.52 -13.56
CA GLN A 311 12.02 23.15 -12.44
C GLN A 311 12.35 24.38 -11.59
N SER A 312 11.80 24.45 -10.38
CA SER A 312 12.06 25.57 -9.47
C SER A 312 13.40 25.42 -8.75
N HIS A 313 13.84 24.17 -8.53
CA HIS A 313 15.16 23.81 -8.01
C HIS A 313 16.09 23.56 -9.19
N TYR A 314 16.92 24.55 -9.52
CA TYR A 314 17.71 24.54 -10.75
C TYR A 314 19.12 23.97 -10.55
N TYR A 315 19.58 23.86 -9.30
CA TYR A 315 20.85 23.26 -8.93
C TYR A 315 20.66 22.38 -7.70
N LEU A 316 21.12 21.12 -7.78
CA LEU A 316 21.04 20.15 -6.70
C LEU A 316 22.46 19.70 -6.38
N ASN A 317 22.89 19.84 -5.12
CA ASN A 317 24.18 19.31 -4.70
C ASN A 317 24.22 17.78 -4.78
N ARG A 318 23.11 17.17 -4.36
CA ARG A 318 22.94 15.72 -4.35
C ARG A 318 21.53 15.38 -4.77
N ARG A 319 21.36 14.90 -6.00
CA ARG A 319 20.07 14.44 -6.52
C ARG A 319 19.77 13.05 -5.98
N LEU A 320 18.55 12.86 -5.50
CA LEU A 320 18.05 11.55 -5.07
C LEU A 320 17.29 10.88 -6.21
N TYR A 321 17.47 9.58 -6.37
CA TYR A 321 16.67 8.81 -7.32
C TYR A 321 15.19 8.76 -6.89
N PRO A 322 14.24 8.53 -7.82
CA PRO A 322 12.81 8.70 -7.56
C PRO A 322 12.23 7.86 -6.42
N HIS A 323 12.73 6.64 -6.20
CA HIS A 323 12.27 5.76 -5.13
C HIS A 323 13.11 5.83 -3.84
N ALA A 324 14.02 6.81 -3.74
CA ALA A 324 14.87 7.03 -2.56
C ALA A 324 14.10 7.16 -1.25
N LYS A 325 12.89 7.74 -1.27
CA LYS A 325 12.04 7.82 -0.07
C LYS A 325 11.81 6.44 0.54
N LEU A 326 11.44 5.45 -0.26
CA LEU A 326 11.16 4.11 0.26
C LEU A 326 12.44 3.46 0.82
N ALA A 327 13.56 3.57 0.11
CA ALA A 327 14.86 3.08 0.61
C ALA A 327 15.22 3.69 1.97
N MET A 328 15.08 5.01 2.13
CA MET A 328 15.36 5.69 3.41
C MET A 328 14.43 5.25 4.53
N HIS A 329 13.16 4.95 4.24
CA HIS A 329 12.22 4.42 5.23
C HIS A 329 12.59 2.99 5.64
N MET A 330 13.32 2.24 4.83
CA MET A 330 13.76 0.88 5.15
C MET A 330 15.15 0.86 5.80
N LEU A 331 15.58 1.98 6.39
CA LEU A 331 16.82 2.05 7.18
C LEU A 331 16.57 1.96 8.69
N TYR A 332 15.31 1.88 9.12
CA TYR A 332 14.96 1.84 10.53
C TYR A 332 13.71 0.98 10.79
N ARG A 333 13.64 0.43 12.00
CA ARG A 333 12.53 -0.44 12.41
C ARG A 333 11.19 0.29 12.33
N GLY A 334 10.25 -0.32 11.62
CA GLY A 334 8.91 0.23 11.42
C GLY A 334 8.83 1.34 10.36
N GLY A 335 9.89 1.64 9.61
CA GLY A 335 9.82 2.72 8.63
C GLY A 335 8.99 2.40 7.38
N LEU A 336 8.87 1.14 6.94
CA LEU A 336 7.87 0.76 5.93
C LEU A 336 6.45 1.09 6.40
N GLN A 337 6.16 0.83 7.68
CA GLN A 337 4.87 1.19 8.28
C GLN A 337 4.65 2.71 8.19
N SER A 338 5.66 3.49 8.61
CA SER A 338 5.63 4.95 8.56
C SER A 338 5.40 5.49 7.14
N TYR A 339 6.11 4.92 6.15
CA TYR A 339 5.98 5.28 4.75
C TYR A 339 4.54 5.13 4.25
N VAL A 340 3.92 3.99 4.57
CA VAL A 340 2.55 3.66 4.14
C VAL A 340 1.54 4.49 4.93
N ASP A 341 1.75 4.75 6.22
CA ASP A 341 0.88 5.62 7.02
C ASP A 341 0.89 7.08 6.51
N VAL A 342 2.06 7.59 6.09
CA VAL A 342 2.21 8.94 5.54
C VAL A 342 1.64 9.05 4.11
N ARG A 343 1.88 8.06 3.24
CA ARG A 343 1.34 8.05 1.86
C ARG A 343 -0.13 7.66 1.79
N GLY A 344 -0.56 6.75 2.65
CA GLY A 344 -1.89 6.16 2.71
C GLY A 344 -2.91 7.13 3.30
N LYS A 345 -3.18 8.23 2.59
CA LYS A 345 -4.39 9.02 2.82
C LYS A 345 -5.60 8.04 2.77
N PRO A 346 -6.63 8.23 3.61
CA PRO A 346 -7.76 7.30 3.75
C PRO A 346 -8.49 6.92 2.45
N ARG A 347 -8.26 7.64 1.35
CA ARG A 347 -8.82 7.37 0.01
C ARG A 347 -8.39 6.01 -0.58
N SER A 348 -7.23 5.44 -0.22
CA SER A 348 -6.78 4.16 -0.79
C SER A 348 -7.27 2.91 -0.03
N ALA A 349 -7.70 3.05 1.23
CA ALA A 349 -8.16 1.92 2.04
C ALA A 349 -9.42 1.24 1.47
N ARG A 350 -10.14 1.92 0.55
CA ARG A 350 -11.33 1.40 -0.14
C ARG A 350 -11.05 0.14 -0.96
N GLY A 351 -9.80 -0.10 -1.40
CA GLY A 351 -9.42 -1.37 -2.03
C GLY A 351 -9.07 -2.47 -1.03
N TRP A 352 -8.76 -2.11 0.22
CA TRP A 352 -8.17 -3.04 1.18
C TRP A 352 -9.21 -3.92 1.88
N TYR A 353 -10.46 -3.47 2.01
CA TYR A 353 -11.47 -4.21 2.79
C TYR A 353 -11.70 -5.66 2.31
N GLN A 354 -11.45 -5.96 1.03
CA GLN A 354 -11.60 -7.31 0.46
C GLN A 354 -10.40 -8.22 0.73
N VAL A 355 -9.24 -7.64 1.01
CA VAL A 355 -7.97 -8.36 1.16
C VAL A 355 -7.40 -8.31 2.57
N VAL A 356 -7.98 -7.48 3.46
CA VAL A 356 -7.62 -7.42 4.88
C VAL A 356 -7.89 -8.77 5.53
N ARG A 357 -6.85 -9.31 6.16
CA ARG A 357 -6.90 -10.55 6.95
C ARG A 357 -6.69 -10.24 8.43
N GLY A 358 -7.12 -11.16 9.29
CA GLY A 358 -6.97 -11.04 10.75
C GLY A 358 -8.12 -10.29 11.46
N LYS A 359 -8.04 -10.22 12.79
CA LYS A 359 -9.05 -9.59 13.66
C LYS A 359 -8.41 -8.54 14.58
N GLY A 360 -9.21 -7.53 14.97
CA GLY A 360 -8.81 -6.52 15.95
C GLY A 360 -7.55 -5.75 15.56
N ALA A 361 -6.52 -5.79 16.42
CA ALA A 361 -5.24 -5.12 16.21
C ALA A 361 -4.32 -5.82 15.19
N ASN A 362 -4.57 -7.09 14.89
CA ASN A 362 -3.71 -7.89 14.00
C ASN A 362 -4.22 -7.88 12.55
N ARG A 363 -5.00 -6.87 12.18
CA ARG A 363 -5.46 -6.71 10.79
C ARG A 363 -4.28 -6.31 9.93
N HIS A 364 -4.12 -7.02 8.82
CA HIS A 364 -3.02 -6.79 7.90
C HIS A 364 -3.45 -6.93 6.45
N VAL A 365 -2.67 -6.30 5.56
CA VAL A 365 -2.76 -6.47 4.11
C VAL A 365 -1.39 -6.82 3.55
N PRO A 366 -1.30 -7.65 2.50
CA PRO A 366 -0.06 -7.84 1.78
C PRO A 366 0.45 -6.49 1.24
N VAL A 367 1.76 -6.23 1.34
CA VAL A 367 2.35 -4.98 0.84
C VAL A 367 2.13 -4.81 -0.66
N GLY A 368 2.10 -5.91 -1.44
CA GLY A 368 1.73 -5.87 -2.86
C GLY A 368 0.38 -5.18 -3.12
N MET A 369 -0.57 -5.28 -2.19
CA MET A 369 -1.90 -4.67 -2.29
C MET A 369 -1.94 -3.17 -1.93
N LEU A 370 -0.82 -2.61 -1.46
CA LEU A 370 -0.71 -1.19 -1.14
C LEU A 370 -0.59 -0.30 -2.38
N GLN A 371 -0.46 -0.90 -3.57
CA GLN A 371 -0.29 -0.20 -4.85
C GLN A 371 0.86 0.83 -4.81
N ILE A 372 1.95 0.48 -4.11
CA ILE A 372 3.17 1.27 -4.14
C ILE A 372 3.71 1.15 -5.58
N PRO A 373 3.92 2.26 -6.32
CA PRO A 373 4.32 2.22 -7.72
C PRO A 373 5.76 1.72 -7.86
N LEU A 374 5.96 0.40 -7.85
CA LEU A 374 7.24 -0.26 -7.92
C LEU A 374 7.26 -1.21 -9.13
N GLU A 375 7.99 -0.84 -10.16
CA GLU A 375 8.09 -1.57 -11.42
C GLU A 375 9.45 -2.30 -11.49
N GLY A 376 9.72 -3.23 -10.57
CA GLY A 376 11.01 -3.93 -10.55
C GLY A 376 12.17 -3.01 -10.17
N CYS A 377 12.02 -2.32 -9.04
CA CYS A 377 13.00 -1.34 -8.55
C CYS A 377 14.09 -2.03 -7.73
N ALA A 378 15.29 -2.21 -8.29
CA ALA A 378 16.43 -2.72 -7.53
C ALA A 378 16.88 -1.71 -6.46
N LEU A 379 17.31 -2.21 -5.30
CA LEU A 379 17.88 -1.38 -4.25
C LEU A 379 19.29 -0.95 -4.64
N PRO A 380 19.62 0.34 -4.55
CA PRO A 380 20.87 0.85 -5.08
C PRO A 380 21.99 0.71 -4.06
N PHE A 381 22.25 -0.50 -3.58
CA PHE A 381 23.40 -0.78 -2.73
C PHE A 381 24.71 -0.50 -3.48
N SER A 382 25.81 -0.40 -2.76
CA SER A 382 27.13 -0.34 -3.37
C SER A 382 27.37 -1.54 -4.29
N ALA A 383 28.15 -1.35 -5.36
CA ALA A 383 28.24 -2.32 -6.45
C ALA A 383 28.69 -3.72 -5.98
N HIS A 384 29.54 -3.77 -4.96
CA HIS A 384 30.06 -4.99 -4.37
C HIS A 384 29.10 -5.65 -3.36
N LEU A 385 27.90 -5.12 -3.10
CA LEU A 385 26.96 -5.70 -2.15
C LEU A 385 25.84 -6.47 -2.85
N GLU A 386 25.54 -7.66 -2.33
CA GLU A 386 24.42 -8.50 -2.78
C GLU A 386 23.58 -8.98 -1.59
N PRO A 387 22.25 -9.16 -1.76
CA PRO A 387 21.44 -9.75 -0.70
C PRO A 387 21.72 -11.24 -0.54
N SER A 388 21.70 -11.68 0.72
CA SER A 388 21.80 -13.08 1.12
C SER A 388 20.42 -13.61 1.50
N HIS A 389 20.10 -14.83 1.06
CA HIS A 389 18.85 -15.52 1.42
C HIS A 389 18.94 -16.28 2.76
N VAL A 390 20.03 -16.13 3.51
CA VAL A 390 20.20 -16.82 4.79
C VAL A 390 19.37 -16.12 5.86
N MET A 391 18.64 -16.89 6.67
CA MET A 391 17.89 -16.36 7.80
C MET A 391 18.87 -15.75 8.83
N TRP A 392 18.51 -14.61 9.41
CA TRP A 392 19.34 -13.93 10.41
C TRP A 392 19.73 -14.83 11.60
N THR A 393 18.89 -15.81 11.94
CA THR A 393 19.14 -16.79 13.02
C THR A 393 20.25 -17.79 12.69
N ASP A 394 20.56 -17.98 11.42
CA ASP A 394 21.40 -19.07 10.92
C ASP A 394 22.80 -18.58 10.51
N VAL A 395 23.08 -17.28 10.68
CA VAL A 395 24.41 -16.71 10.45
C VAL A 395 25.03 -16.31 11.79
N PRO A 396 26.25 -16.77 12.11
CA PRO A 396 26.98 -16.28 13.27
C PRO A 396 27.06 -14.75 13.25
N PRO A 397 26.88 -14.06 14.39
CA PRO A 397 26.93 -12.59 14.47
C PRO A 397 28.21 -11.96 13.90
N GLU A 398 29.28 -12.76 13.83
CA GLU A 398 30.63 -12.40 13.41
C GLU A 398 30.78 -12.43 11.87
N ASP A 399 29.87 -13.12 11.17
CA ASP A 399 29.90 -13.37 9.72
C ASP A 399 28.85 -12.57 8.92
N VAL A 400 28.05 -11.72 9.58
CA VAL A 400 27.09 -10.83 8.91
C VAL A 400 27.63 -9.40 8.85
N PRO A 401 28.25 -9.00 7.72
CA PRO A 401 28.88 -7.70 7.65
C PRO A 401 27.91 -6.59 7.31
N TYR A 402 26.62 -6.78 6.99
CA TYR A 402 25.69 -5.67 6.66
C TYR A 402 24.22 -6.06 6.85
N VAL A 403 23.43 -5.20 7.50
CA VAL A 403 22.01 -5.47 7.83
C VAL A 403 21.09 -4.34 7.37
N TRP A 404 20.14 -4.66 6.49
CA TRP A 404 19.11 -3.73 6.01
C TRP A 404 17.75 -4.04 6.67
N LEU A 405 17.11 -3.03 7.25
CA LEU A 405 15.92 -3.16 8.12
C LEU A 405 14.64 -2.75 7.39
N TYR A 406 13.93 -3.69 6.79
CA TYR A 406 12.73 -3.35 6.03
C TYR A 406 11.40 -3.56 6.78
N GLN A 407 11.35 -4.44 7.80
CA GLN A 407 10.19 -4.60 8.70
C GLN A 407 10.60 -4.66 10.17
N ARG A 408 9.63 -4.66 11.12
CA ARG A 408 9.91 -4.64 12.57
C ARG A 408 10.85 -5.76 13.01
N ASP A 409 10.68 -6.95 12.42
CA ASP A 409 11.39 -8.18 12.80
C ASP A 409 12.09 -8.87 11.62
N GLN A 410 12.07 -8.26 10.44
CA GLN A 410 12.71 -8.79 9.23
C GLN A 410 13.88 -7.91 8.81
N VAL A 411 14.99 -8.58 8.54
CA VAL A 411 16.24 -7.99 8.08
C VAL A 411 16.68 -8.68 6.80
N MET A 412 17.29 -7.90 5.91
CA MET A 412 18.00 -8.44 4.76
C MET A 412 19.48 -8.38 5.08
N VAL A 413 20.12 -9.55 5.04
CA VAL A 413 21.57 -9.66 5.18
C VAL A 413 22.21 -9.32 3.84
N LEU A 414 23.19 -8.43 3.81
CA LEU A 414 23.99 -8.16 2.61
C LEU A 414 25.39 -8.73 2.78
N ARG A 415 25.93 -9.31 1.72
CA ARG A 415 27.31 -9.84 1.66
C ARG A 415 28.13 -9.07 0.64
N SER A 416 29.43 -8.99 0.90
CA SER A 416 30.37 -8.45 -0.07
C SER A 416 30.66 -9.51 -1.14
N ASN A 417 30.42 -9.16 -2.39
CA ASN A 417 30.79 -9.89 -3.59
C ASN A 417 31.56 -8.94 -4.52
N PRO A 418 32.90 -8.90 -4.41
CA PRO A 418 33.74 -8.00 -5.21
C PRO A 418 33.58 -8.17 -6.72
N ALA A 419 33.22 -9.36 -7.20
CA ALA A 419 33.04 -9.62 -8.64
C ALA A 419 31.89 -8.81 -9.26
N LEU A 420 30.97 -8.29 -8.45
CA LEU A 420 29.90 -7.40 -8.90
C LEU A 420 30.40 -5.97 -9.18
N GLY A 421 31.54 -5.58 -8.61
CA GLY A 421 32.11 -4.24 -8.78
C GLY A 421 32.54 -3.93 -10.21
N ASP A 422 32.92 -4.96 -10.98
CA ASP A 422 33.40 -4.82 -12.35
C ASP A 422 32.27 -4.86 -13.41
N LEU A 423 31.03 -5.11 -12.99
CA LEU A 423 29.89 -5.20 -13.90
C LEU A 423 29.46 -3.80 -14.38
N ARG A 424 29.05 -3.70 -15.66
CA ARG A 424 28.36 -2.50 -16.15
C ARG A 424 27.05 -2.33 -15.38
N PHE A 425 26.62 -1.08 -15.18
CA PHE A 425 25.42 -0.78 -14.39
C PHE A 425 24.18 -1.58 -14.80
N ALA A 426 23.94 -1.76 -16.11
CA ALA A 426 22.80 -2.55 -16.60
C ALA A 426 22.91 -4.04 -16.20
N ASP A 427 24.10 -4.62 -16.32
CA ASP A 427 24.36 -6.02 -15.98
C ASP A 427 24.27 -6.23 -14.45
N TRP A 428 24.83 -5.29 -13.68
CA TRP A 428 24.67 -5.25 -12.23
C TRP A 428 23.21 -5.15 -11.82
N TYR A 429 22.44 -4.24 -12.43
CA TYR A 429 21.03 -4.03 -12.10
C TYR A 429 20.21 -5.30 -12.37
N MET A 430 20.43 -5.96 -13.51
CA MET A 430 19.77 -7.22 -13.85
C MET A 430 20.19 -8.34 -12.90
N HIS A 431 21.47 -8.42 -12.51
CA HIS A 431 21.94 -9.35 -11.49
C HIS A 431 21.18 -9.17 -10.17
N GLN A 432 21.10 -7.92 -9.69
CA GLN A 432 20.39 -7.58 -8.45
C GLN A 432 18.91 -7.97 -8.52
N MET A 433 18.23 -7.66 -9.63
CA MET A 433 16.85 -8.09 -9.86
C MET A 433 16.68 -9.62 -9.79
N ASN A 434 17.56 -10.37 -10.44
CA ASN A 434 17.54 -11.84 -10.45
C ASN A 434 17.79 -12.44 -9.07
N ARG A 435 18.62 -11.79 -8.24
CA ARG A 435 18.85 -12.16 -6.83
C ARG A 435 17.75 -11.68 -5.89
N ARG A 436 16.61 -11.24 -6.41
CA ARG A 436 15.48 -10.67 -5.66
C ARG A 436 15.85 -9.43 -4.83
N ASN A 437 16.93 -8.72 -5.19
CA ASN A 437 17.28 -7.43 -4.63
C ASN A 437 16.38 -6.31 -5.18
N CYS A 438 15.07 -6.44 -5.05
CA CYS A 438 14.14 -5.42 -5.51
C CYS A 438 13.07 -5.16 -4.44
N PHE A 439 12.60 -3.92 -4.35
CA PHE A 439 11.62 -3.54 -3.33
C PHE A 439 10.39 -4.45 -3.35
N LEU A 440 9.90 -4.80 -4.55
CA LEU A 440 8.74 -5.66 -4.67
C LEU A 440 9.06 -7.05 -4.09
N ASN A 441 10.06 -7.77 -4.60
CA ASN A 441 10.35 -9.12 -4.09
C ASN A 441 10.79 -9.14 -2.62
N ALA A 442 11.41 -8.05 -2.12
CA ALA A 442 11.85 -7.95 -0.74
C ALA A 442 10.69 -7.81 0.25
N VAL A 443 9.60 -7.13 -0.13
CA VAL A 443 8.49 -6.86 0.80
C VAL A 443 7.09 -7.23 0.31
N HIS A 444 6.93 -7.71 -0.92
CA HIS A 444 5.62 -7.92 -1.56
C HIS A 444 4.72 -8.87 -0.77
N ASP A 445 5.29 -9.99 -0.31
CA ASP A 445 4.58 -11.01 0.46
C ASP A 445 4.48 -10.66 1.95
N ASP A 446 5.15 -9.60 2.40
CA ASP A 446 5.10 -9.16 3.78
C ASP A 446 3.72 -8.60 4.13
N LYS A 447 3.41 -8.73 5.42
CA LYS A 447 2.13 -8.30 5.98
C LYS A 447 2.30 -6.90 6.55
N TYR A 448 1.75 -5.90 5.88
CA TYR A 448 1.59 -4.57 6.45
C TYR A 448 0.49 -4.62 7.51
N MET A 449 0.83 -4.31 8.76
CA MET A 449 -0.16 -4.19 9.82
C MET A 449 -0.89 -2.86 9.71
N LEU A 450 -2.22 -2.90 9.75
CA LEU A 450 -2.99 -1.66 9.62
C LEU A 450 -2.76 -0.75 10.83
N GLY A 451 -2.30 0.48 10.55
CA GLY A 451 -2.28 1.54 11.55
C GLY A 451 -3.68 1.87 12.08
N LEU A 452 -3.75 2.56 13.23
CA LEU A 452 -5.02 2.89 13.89
C LEU A 452 -6.02 3.57 12.95
N ARG A 453 -5.53 4.49 12.10
CA ARG A 453 -6.36 5.23 11.13
C ARG A 453 -6.90 4.31 10.03
N HIS A 454 -6.06 3.47 9.43
CA HIS A 454 -6.51 2.53 8.39
C HIS A 454 -7.46 1.48 8.96
N ARG A 455 -7.21 0.99 10.18
CA ARG A 455 -8.12 0.08 10.88
C ARG A 455 -9.49 0.72 11.08
N LYS A 456 -9.53 1.99 11.52
CA LYS A 456 -10.78 2.74 11.66
C LYS A 456 -11.49 2.84 10.30
N SER A 457 -10.80 3.28 9.25
CA SER A 457 -11.41 3.35 7.90
C SER A 457 -11.95 2.01 7.40
N VAL A 458 -11.23 0.90 7.60
CA VAL A 458 -11.69 -0.43 7.21
C VAL A 458 -12.88 -0.88 8.04
N ASN A 459 -12.90 -0.58 9.35
CA ASN A 459 -14.04 -0.86 10.22
C ASN A 459 -15.28 -0.05 9.80
N ASP A 460 -15.11 1.25 9.57
CA ASP A 460 -16.19 2.13 9.14
C ASP A 460 -16.79 1.62 7.81
N MET A 461 -15.96 1.19 6.86
CA MET A 461 -16.44 0.59 5.61
C MET A 461 -17.12 -0.77 5.79
N GLN A 462 -16.64 -1.62 6.71
CA GLN A 462 -17.31 -2.88 7.03
C GLN A 462 -18.66 -2.62 7.69
N TRP A 463 -18.73 -1.63 8.59
CA TRP A 463 -19.96 -1.22 9.25
C TRP A 463 -20.96 -0.65 8.24
N VAL A 464 -20.57 0.30 7.38
CA VAL A 464 -21.44 0.84 6.32
C VAL A 464 -21.95 -0.27 5.41
N ARG A 465 -21.12 -1.27 5.08
CA ARG A 465 -21.56 -2.41 4.27
C ARG A 465 -22.55 -3.30 5.01
N GLN A 466 -22.30 -3.60 6.28
CA GLN A 466 -23.21 -4.38 7.12
C GLN A 466 -24.54 -3.65 7.26
N GLU A 467 -24.50 -2.35 7.56
CA GLU A 467 -25.67 -1.49 7.66
C GLU A 467 -26.46 -1.44 6.35
N MET A 468 -25.81 -1.22 5.21
CA MET A 468 -26.50 -1.27 3.91
C MET A 468 -27.06 -2.66 3.60
N THR A 469 -26.40 -3.74 4.03
CA THR A 469 -26.91 -5.10 3.81
C THR A 469 -28.11 -5.37 4.71
N SER A 470 -28.08 -4.93 5.96
CA SER A 470 -29.18 -5.01 6.91
C SER A 470 -30.37 -4.16 6.45
N GLN A 471 -30.14 -2.92 6.01
CA GLN A 471 -31.17 -2.06 5.43
C GLN A 471 -31.76 -2.68 4.17
N PHE A 472 -30.95 -3.28 3.29
CA PHE A 472 -31.47 -3.96 2.11
C PHE A 472 -32.30 -5.20 2.46
N GLU A 473 -31.89 -5.99 3.45
CA GLU A 473 -32.68 -7.13 3.93
C GLU A 473 -33.94 -6.68 4.68
N GLU A 474 -33.90 -5.57 5.43
CA GLU A 474 -35.07 -4.97 6.06
C GLU A 474 -36.00 -4.36 5.03
N GLU A 475 -35.53 -3.60 4.04
CA GLU A 475 -36.34 -3.12 2.90
C GLU A 475 -36.96 -4.28 2.12
N LYS A 476 -36.24 -5.40 1.97
CA LYS A 476 -36.77 -6.61 1.36
C LYS A 476 -37.81 -7.30 2.24
N LYS A 477 -37.68 -7.25 3.57
CA LYS A 477 -38.67 -7.70 4.55
C LYS A 477 -39.90 -6.79 4.56
N GLN A 478 -39.70 -5.47 4.54
CA GLN A 478 -40.73 -4.44 4.39
C GLN A 478 -41.45 -4.57 3.05
N MET A 479 -40.75 -4.83 1.94
CA MET A 479 -41.40 -5.12 0.65
C MET A 479 -42.17 -6.44 0.65
N ARG A 480 -41.73 -7.44 1.42
CA ARG A 480 -42.50 -8.68 1.63
C ARG A 480 -43.76 -8.42 2.46
N LEU A 481 -43.67 -7.55 3.47
CA LEU A 481 -44.80 -7.10 4.30
C LEU A 481 -45.75 -6.15 3.55
N PHE A 482 -45.22 -5.30 2.67
CA PHE A 482 -45.99 -4.38 1.81
C PHE A 482 -46.76 -5.13 0.73
N ARG A 483 -46.20 -6.24 0.22
CA ARG A 483 -46.96 -7.22 -0.59
C ARG A 483 -48.03 -7.98 0.20
N ALA A 484 -48.02 -7.90 1.53
CA ALA A 484 -49.06 -8.42 2.41
C ALA A 484 -50.06 -7.34 2.91
N GLY A 485 -49.91 -6.08 2.48
CA GLY A 485 -50.85 -4.98 2.75
C GLY A 485 -50.77 -4.40 4.17
N PRO A 486 -50.58 -3.08 4.27
CA PRO A 486 -51.61 -2.30 4.95
C PRO A 486 -51.97 -0.99 4.23
N ASP A 487 -53.16 -0.50 4.58
CA ASP A 487 -53.93 0.58 3.97
C ASP A 487 -53.20 1.93 3.92
N VAL A 488 -53.15 2.53 2.73
CA VAL A 488 -52.44 3.79 2.40
C VAL A 488 -52.97 4.99 3.20
N ASN A 489 -54.14 4.86 3.83
CA ASN A 489 -54.78 5.92 4.60
C ASN A 489 -54.06 6.29 5.91
N VAL A 490 -53.43 5.33 6.61
CA VAL A 490 -52.83 5.57 7.94
C VAL A 490 -51.55 6.42 7.87
N VAL A 491 -50.77 6.26 6.79
CA VAL A 491 -49.52 7.02 6.59
C VAL A 491 -49.83 8.49 6.24
N ARG A 492 -50.95 8.75 5.56
CA ARG A 492 -51.38 10.11 5.22
C ARG A 492 -51.86 10.87 6.47
N GLU A 493 -52.64 10.20 7.33
CA GLU A 493 -53.17 10.80 8.56
C GLU A 493 -52.07 11.24 9.53
N LEU A 494 -51.03 10.42 9.73
CA LEU A 494 -49.89 10.77 10.58
C LEU A 494 -49.06 11.94 10.04
N GLN A 495 -48.96 12.07 8.71
CA GLN A 495 -48.23 13.16 8.08
C GLN A 495 -48.98 14.49 8.23
N GLU A 496 -50.31 14.47 8.06
CA GLU A 496 -51.17 15.63 8.26
C GLU A 496 -51.15 16.11 9.73
N GLU A 497 -51.10 15.20 10.70
CA GLU A 497 -51.01 15.52 12.12
C GLU A 497 -49.66 16.17 12.50
N MET A 498 -48.56 15.68 11.93
CA MET A 498 -47.23 16.26 12.15
C MET A 498 -47.09 17.67 11.59
N ASP A 499 -47.68 17.95 10.43
CA ASP A 499 -47.62 19.27 9.81
C ASP A 499 -48.50 20.28 10.56
N ALA A 500 -49.67 19.85 11.06
CA ALA A 500 -50.52 20.68 11.92
C ALA A 500 -49.84 21.08 13.24
N LEU A 501 -49.06 20.19 13.85
CA LEU A 501 -48.32 20.50 15.08
C LEU A 501 -47.19 21.51 14.85
N ARG A 502 -46.49 21.43 13.72
CA ARG A 502 -45.44 22.40 13.35
C ARG A 502 -46.00 23.81 13.18
N GLU A 503 -47.15 23.93 12.51
CA GLU A 503 -47.78 25.24 12.27
C GLU A 503 -48.30 25.89 13.56
N ARG A 504 -48.73 25.08 14.55
CA ARG A 504 -49.13 25.58 15.88
C ARG A 504 -47.93 26.11 16.67
N LEU A 505 -46.78 25.45 16.58
CA LEU A 505 -45.56 25.88 17.26
C LEU A 505 -45.06 27.22 16.71
N THR A 506 -45.04 27.39 15.39
CA THR A 506 -44.59 28.64 14.74
C THR A 506 -45.52 29.82 15.05
N ARG A 507 -46.83 29.58 15.19
CA ARG A 507 -47.80 30.60 15.63
C ARG A 507 -47.56 31.05 17.08
N ALA A 508 -47.31 30.11 17.99
CA ALA A 508 -47.03 30.44 19.39
C ALA A 508 -45.73 31.25 19.58
N GLU A 509 -44.68 30.93 18.81
CA GLU A 509 -43.41 31.67 18.82
C GLU A 509 -43.54 33.10 18.27
N THR A 510 -44.38 33.30 17.25
CA THR A 510 -44.60 34.63 16.67
C THR A 510 -45.48 35.51 17.54
N GLU A 511 -46.49 34.95 18.20
CA GLU A 511 -47.34 35.68 19.15
C GLU A 511 -46.57 36.13 20.39
N THR A 512 -45.72 35.27 20.97
CA THR A 512 -44.89 35.63 22.12
C THR A 512 -43.86 36.71 21.79
N ALA A 513 -43.26 36.66 20.59
CA ALA A 513 -42.33 37.70 20.13
C ALA A 513 -43.03 39.07 19.96
N LEU A 514 -44.26 39.09 19.45
CA LEU A 514 -45.05 40.31 19.28
C LEU A 514 -45.50 40.89 20.63
N GLU A 515 -45.85 40.04 21.60
CA GLU A 515 -46.25 40.47 22.94
C GLU A 515 -45.10 41.16 23.67
N VAL A 516 -43.88 40.60 23.59
CA VAL A 516 -42.67 41.22 24.16
C VAL A 516 -42.35 42.56 23.51
N ASP A 517 -42.56 42.71 22.21
CA ASP A 517 -42.31 43.96 21.50
C ASP A 517 -43.36 45.04 21.83
N ARG A 518 -44.63 44.65 21.99
CA ARG A 518 -45.69 45.57 22.47
C ARG A 518 -45.37 46.09 23.86
N GLU A 519 -44.93 45.22 24.77
CA GLU A 519 -44.66 45.63 26.14
C GLU A 519 -43.40 46.51 26.26
N ARG A 520 -42.39 46.27 25.41
CA ARG A 520 -41.24 47.19 25.28
C ARG A 520 -41.64 48.58 24.82
N ARG A 521 -42.53 48.70 23.83
CA ARG A 521 -43.02 50.00 23.34
C ARG A 521 -43.83 50.71 24.40
N ARG A 522 -44.71 49.99 25.10
CA ARG A 522 -45.51 50.53 26.21
C ARG A 522 -44.61 51.11 27.31
N LEU A 523 -43.59 50.37 27.75
CA LEU A 523 -42.64 50.84 28.76
C LEU A 523 -41.80 52.03 28.30
N ALA A 524 -41.46 52.11 27.01
CA ALA A 524 -40.76 53.26 26.43
C ALA A 524 -41.64 54.52 26.46
N ASP A 525 -42.90 54.41 26.02
CA ASP A 525 -43.86 55.51 26.04
C ASP A 525 -44.17 55.99 27.47
N GLU A 526 -44.25 55.05 28.43
CA GLU A 526 -44.46 55.35 29.84
C GLU A 526 -43.26 56.08 30.46
N ASN A 527 -42.02 55.67 30.13
CA ASN A 527 -40.82 56.38 30.54
C ASN A 527 -40.77 57.80 29.97
N ASP A 528 -41.12 57.99 28.70
CA ASP A 528 -41.15 59.30 28.06
C ASP A 528 -42.26 60.22 28.61
N ARG A 529 -43.37 59.66 29.09
CA ARG A 529 -44.38 60.42 29.85
C ARG A 529 -43.83 60.85 31.21
N LEU A 530 -43.25 59.92 31.97
CA LEU A 530 -42.69 60.21 33.31
C LEU A 530 -41.58 61.26 33.24
N ARG A 531 -40.74 61.22 32.21
CA ARG A 531 -39.68 62.21 31.98
C ARG A 531 -40.24 63.62 31.72
N ARG A 532 -41.30 63.72 30.90
CA ARG A 532 -42.01 64.99 30.63
C ARG A 532 -42.79 65.52 31.83
N ASP A 533 -43.28 64.64 32.71
CA ASP A 533 -43.96 65.03 33.94
C ASP A 533 -42.98 65.50 35.03
N LEU A 534 -41.78 64.91 35.08
CA LEU A 534 -40.68 65.39 35.93
C LEU A 534 -40.16 66.77 35.49
N GLU A 535 -40.06 67.02 34.19
CA GLU A 535 -39.70 68.35 33.65
C GLU A 535 -40.78 69.41 33.93
N ARG A 536 -42.06 69.03 33.96
CA ARG A 536 -43.18 69.93 34.28
C ARG A 536 -43.35 70.23 35.77
N LYS A 537 -42.91 69.34 36.66
CA LYS A 537 -43.01 69.51 38.12
C LYS A 537 -41.73 70.12 38.74
N GLY A 538 -41.06 70.99 37.98
CA GLY A 538 -40.04 71.89 38.49
C GLY A 538 -40.65 72.86 39.51
N ARG A 539 -40.40 72.56 40.79
CA ARG A 539 -40.96 73.14 42.02
C ARG A 539 -42.33 72.54 42.35
N TRP A 540 -42.40 71.87 43.50
CA TRP A 540 -43.47 71.86 44.52
C TRP A 540 -43.25 70.64 45.46
N SER A 541 -42.83 70.93 46.69
CA SER A 541 -42.77 70.09 47.91
C SER A 541 -42.07 68.71 47.83
N ASP A 542 -40.79 68.70 48.20
CA ASP A 542 -39.90 67.54 48.35
C ASP A 542 -40.44 66.43 49.29
N SER A 543 -41.51 66.67 50.06
CA SER A 543 -42.01 65.69 51.04
C SER A 543 -43.09 64.74 50.50
N VAL A 544 -43.95 65.17 49.57
CA VAL A 544 -45.03 64.32 49.04
C VAL A 544 -44.54 63.43 47.89
N GLN A 545 -43.66 63.95 47.04
CA GLN A 545 -43.00 63.14 46.00
C GLN A 545 -42.14 62.04 46.62
N LYS A 546 -41.41 62.34 47.70
CA LYS A 546 -40.57 61.36 48.40
C LYS A 546 -41.38 60.17 48.92
N LEU A 547 -42.52 60.42 49.57
CA LEU A 547 -43.41 59.35 50.06
C LEU A 547 -43.98 58.49 48.92
N HIS A 548 -44.37 59.10 47.79
CA HIS A 548 -44.90 58.35 46.66
C HIS A 548 -43.81 57.50 45.96
N TYR A 549 -42.58 58.02 45.86
CA TYR A 549 -41.45 57.25 45.36
C TYR A 549 -41.05 56.13 46.33
N GLU A 550 -41.07 56.36 47.64
CA GLU A 550 -40.80 55.31 48.65
C GLU A 550 -41.82 54.16 48.57
N ASP A 551 -43.11 54.45 48.42
CA ASP A 551 -44.13 53.40 48.27
C ASP A 551 -44.02 52.67 46.92
N ARG A 552 -43.69 53.38 45.83
CA ARG A 552 -43.43 52.74 44.53
C ARG A 552 -42.19 51.85 44.58
N ILE A 553 -41.13 52.27 45.27
CA ILE A 553 -39.94 51.46 45.50
C ILE A 553 -40.31 50.19 46.27
N ARG A 554 -41.08 50.30 47.36
CA ARG A 554 -41.55 49.12 48.12
C ARG A 554 -42.40 48.18 47.26
N GLN A 555 -43.24 48.71 46.38
CA GLN A 555 -44.01 47.89 45.45
C GLN A 555 -43.09 47.14 44.47
N LEU A 556 -42.15 47.85 43.83
CA LEU A 556 -41.19 47.25 42.90
C LEU A 556 -40.28 46.23 43.60
N GLU A 557 -39.96 46.43 44.88
CA GLU A 557 -39.23 45.44 45.68
C GLU A 557 -40.04 44.17 45.93
N ARG A 558 -41.35 44.28 46.17
CA ARG A 558 -42.25 43.12 46.27
C ARG A 558 -42.32 42.37 44.94
N GLU A 559 -42.56 43.07 43.83
CA GLU A 559 -42.60 42.47 42.48
C GLU A 559 -41.27 41.81 42.12
N ARG A 560 -40.13 42.45 42.45
CA ARG A 560 -38.79 41.85 42.27
C ARG A 560 -38.62 40.59 43.11
N ASN A 561 -39.06 40.59 44.36
CA ASN A 561 -38.94 39.43 45.24
C ASN A 561 -39.84 38.27 44.77
N GLU A 562 -41.04 38.56 44.25
CA GLU A 562 -41.94 37.58 43.64
C GLU A 562 -41.33 36.98 42.36
N MET A 563 -40.83 37.81 41.44
CA MET A 563 -40.12 37.33 40.26
C MET A 563 -38.87 36.52 40.63
N SER A 564 -38.14 36.93 41.68
CA SER A 564 -36.98 36.18 42.18
C SER A 564 -37.39 34.79 42.71
N ALA A 565 -38.52 34.71 43.42
CA ALA A 565 -39.06 33.43 43.90
C ALA A 565 -39.48 32.52 42.72
N GLU A 566 -40.10 33.08 41.68
CA GLU A 566 -40.50 32.33 40.50
C GLU A 566 -39.28 31.81 39.71
N VAL A 567 -38.26 32.65 39.51
CA VAL A 567 -36.98 32.23 38.90
C VAL A 567 -36.34 31.11 39.70
N ASN A 568 -36.34 31.19 41.03
CA ASN A 568 -35.80 30.14 41.90
C ASN A 568 -36.61 28.84 41.81
N TYR A 569 -37.94 28.93 41.67
CA TYR A 569 -38.80 27.77 41.44
C TYR A 569 -38.46 27.07 40.11
N TRP A 570 -38.35 27.82 39.01
CA TRP A 570 -38.01 27.26 37.70
C TRP A 570 -36.59 26.70 37.65
N LYS A 571 -35.61 27.34 38.30
CA LYS A 571 -34.25 26.79 38.46
C LYS A 571 -34.28 25.43 39.15
N LYS A 572 -34.97 25.33 40.29
CA LYS A 572 -35.09 24.06 41.03
C LYS A 572 -35.81 22.98 40.22
N ARG A 573 -36.84 23.35 39.45
CA ARG A 573 -37.54 22.42 38.56
C ARG A 573 -36.63 21.92 37.43
N ALA A 574 -35.82 22.79 36.84
CA ALA A 574 -34.83 22.42 35.82
C ALA A 574 -33.73 21.50 36.38
N GLU A 575 -33.22 21.81 37.59
CA GLU A 575 -32.28 20.96 38.30
C GLU A 575 -32.87 19.57 38.55
N ASN A 576 -34.10 19.48 39.03
CA ASN A 576 -34.77 18.19 39.25
C ASN A 576 -34.97 17.40 37.95
N ALA A 577 -35.32 18.06 36.85
CA ALA A 577 -35.45 17.41 35.54
C ALA A 577 -34.10 16.87 35.04
N GLU A 578 -33.02 17.62 35.25
CA GLU A 578 -31.68 17.17 34.88
C GLU A 578 -31.23 15.98 35.74
N HIS A 579 -31.51 15.99 37.05
CA HIS A 579 -31.23 14.84 37.92
C HIS A 579 -32.01 13.59 37.48
N ALA A 580 -33.29 13.73 37.10
CA ALA A 580 -34.08 12.62 36.59
C ALA A 580 -33.50 12.06 35.27
N ARG A 581 -33.02 12.95 34.40
CA ARG A 581 -32.36 12.57 33.14
C ARG A 581 -31.05 11.81 33.40
N ILE A 582 -30.23 12.27 34.34
CA ILE A 582 -28.99 11.60 34.75
C ILE A 582 -29.29 10.19 35.27
N GLN A 583 -30.31 10.01 36.11
CA GLN A 583 -30.70 8.70 36.61
C GLN A 583 -31.14 7.73 35.51
N LEU A 584 -31.84 8.21 34.48
CA LEU A 584 -32.20 7.39 33.33
C LEU A 584 -30.95 6.93 32.56
N TYR A 585 -30.00 7.84 32.33
CA TYR A 585 -28.74 7.49 31.66
C TYR A 585 -27.90 6.51 32.48
N GLU A 586 -27.90 6.61 33.81
CA GLU A 586 -27.20 5.66 34.67
C GLU A 586 -27.79 4.25 34.57
N ARG A 587 -29.13 4.13 34.59
CA ARG A 587 -29.82 2.84 34.41
C ARG A 587 -29.56 2.23 33.03
N GLU A 588 -29.61 3.04 31.98
CA GLU A 588 -29.33 2.57 30.62
C GLU A 588 -27.86 2.11 30.49
N ARG A 589 -26.92 2.84 31.11
CA ARG A 589 -25.51 2.46 31.15
C ARG A 589 -25.30 1.14 31.89
N GLU A 590 -25.99 0.92 33.00
CA GLU A 590 -25.95 -0.35 33.76
C GLU A 590 -26.50 -1.50 32.93
N HIS A 591 -27.68 -1.32 32.30
CA HIS A 591 -28.27 -2.30 31.40
C HIS A 591 -27.33 -2.70 30.26
N LEU A 592 -26.77 -1.71 29.55
CA LEU A 592 -25.80 -1.96 28.47
C LEU A 592 -24.52 -2.64 28.99
N THR A 593 -24.11 -2.37 30.22
CA THR A 593 -22.95 -3.03 30.83
C THR A 593 -23.21 -4.51 31.07
N ASP A 594 -24.43 -4.87 31.48
CA ASP A 594 -24.82 -6.25 31.71
C ASP A 594 -25.06 -7.02 30.41
N GLU A 595 -25.69 -6.41 29.40
CA GLU A 595 -25.76 -6.98 28.05
C GLU A 595 -24.36 -7.27 27.48
N LEU A 596 -23.41 -6.35 27.69
CA LEU A 596 -22.04 -6.52 27.24
C LEU A 596 -21.30 -7.64 27.99
N LYS A 597 -21.64 -7.91 29.26
CA LYS A 597 -21.13 -9.08 29.98
C LYS A 597 -21.68 -10.38 29.40
N ASP A 598 -22.98 -10.44 29.09
CA ASP A 598 -23.61 -11.61 28.51
C ASP A 598 -23.04 -11.93 27.12
N VAL A 599 -22.96 -10.94 26.24
CA VAL A 599 -22.35 -11.11 24.90
C VAL A 599 -20.89 -11.59 25.00
N LYS A 600 -20.11 -11.08 25.96
CA LYS A 600 -18.74 -11.57 26.20
C LYS A 600 -18.72 -13.02 26.65
N GLN A 601 -19.68 -13.45 27.46
CA GLN A 601 -19.80 -14.83 27.91
C GLN A 601 -20.20 -15.76 26.76
N GLN A 602 -21.18 -15.36 25.94
CA GLN A 602 -21.55 -16.08 24.72
C GLN A 602 -20.37 -16.23 23.75
N LEU A 603 -19.58 -15.15 23.56
CA LEU A 603 -18.41 -15.19 22.69
C LEU A 603 -17.34 -16.16 23.22
N ARG A 604 -17.09 -16.19 24.53
CA ARG A 604 -16.17 -17.16 25.15
C ARG A 604 -16.65 -18.60 24.95
N GLY A 605 -17.96 -18.85 25.11
CA GLY A 605 -18.55 -20.16 24.85
C GLY A 605 -18.38 -20.59 23.39
N ALA A 606 -18.66 -19.71 22.44
CA ALA A 606 -18.46 -19.99 21.01
C ALA A 606 -16.98 -20.21 20.65
N GLN A 607 -16.06 -19.50 21.30
CA GLN A 607 -14.61 -19.71 21.11
C GLN A 607 -14.16 -21.09 21.60
N LEU A 608 -14.66 -21.54 22.75
CA LEU A 608 -14.37 -22.88 23.29
C LEU A 608 -14.89 -23.98 22.35
N GLN A 609 -16.14 -23.87 21.89
CA GLN A 609 -16.71 -24.83 20.93
C GLN A 609 -15.93 -24.91 19.62
N LEU A 610 -15.46 -23.77 19.09
CA LEU A 610 -14.61 -23.76 17.90
C LEU A 610 -13.25 -24.40 18.17
N TRP A 611 -12.68 -24.17 19.35
CA TRP A 611 -11.40 -24.76 19.73
C TRP A 611 -11.51 -26.28 19.87
N GLU A 612 -12.57 -26.79 20.50
CA GLU A 612 -12.87 -28.22 20.59
C GLU A 612 -12.99 -28.87 19.21
N ARG A 613 -13.75 -28.26 18.28
CA ARG A 613 -13.87 -28.76 16.90
C ARG A 613 -12.54 -28.76 16.14
N LEU A 614 -11.70 -27.75 16.35
CA LEU A 614 -10.38 -27.68 15.71
C LEU A 614 -9.43 -28.74 16.27
N THR A 615 -9.48 -29.01 17.58
CA THR A 615 -8.71 -30.07 18.21
C THR A 615 -9.16 -31.44 17.69
N GLU A 616 -10.47 -31.69 17.62
CA GLU A 616 -11.01 -32.93 17.06
C GLU A 616 -10.59 -33.14 15.59
N GLN A 617 -10.68 -32.10 14.76
CA GLN A 617 -10.20 -32.17 13.38
C GLN A 617 -8.70 -32.45 13.30
N LYS A 618 -7.90 -31.82 14.16
CA LYS A 618 -6.46 -32.06 14.23
C LYS A 618 -6.17 -33.52 14.56
N ASP A 619 -6.84 -34.08 15.56
CA ASP A 619 -6.64 -35.47 15.97
C ASP A 619 -7.01 -36.45 14.84
N GLN A 620 -8.13 -36.19 14.13
CA GLN A 620 -8.50 -36.97 12.94
C GLN A 620 -7.46 -36.90 11.81
N TYR A 621 -6.84 -35.74 11.59
CA TYR A 621 -5.76 -35.61 10.60
C TYR A 621 -4.49 -36.34 11.02
N GLU A 622 -4.13 -36.28 12.31
CA GLU A 622 -2.97 -36.98 12.84
C GLU A 622 -3.16 -38.51 12.76
N GLU A 623 -4.35 -39.02 13.03
CA GLU A 623 -4.69 -40.44 12.86
C GLU A 623 -4.56 -40.88 11.39
N ARG A 624 -5.11 -40.11 10.44
CA ARG A 624 -4.99 -40.41 9.00
C ARG A 624 -3.53 -40.38 8.53
N LEU A 625 -2.71 -39.48 9.05
CA LEU A 625 -1.28 -39.43 8.74
C LEU A 625 -0.54 -40.64 9.32
N ALA A 626 -0.88 -41.08 10.54
CA ALA A 626 -0.33 -42.29 11.13
C ALA A 626 -0.67 -43.53 10.29
N GLU A 627 -1.92 -43.66 9.83
CA GLU A 627 -2.35 -44.75 8.95
C GLU A 627 -1.58 -44.76 7.62
N GLN A 628 -1.41 -43.60 6.99
CA GLN A 628 -0.61 -43.46 5.77
C GLN A 628 0.85 -43.89 5.97
N ARG A 629 1.46 -43.51 7.10
CA ARG A 629 2.83 -43.93 7.44
C ARG A 629 2.92 -45.45 7.57
N THR A 630 1.98 -46.08 8.27
CA THR A 630 1.95 -47.55 8.37
C THR A 630 1.79 -48.22 7.01
N ARG A 631 0.96 -47.63 6.12
CA ARG A 631 0.77 -48.15 4.75
C ARG A 631 2.05 -48.05 3.92
N LEU A 632 2.80 -46.95 4.02
CA LEU A 632 4.08 -46.78 3.33
C LEU A 632 5.11 -47.82 3.79
N VAL A 633 5.24 -48.04 5.10
CA VAL A 633 6.16 -49.07 5.64
C VAL A 633 5.82 -50.46 5.10
N ARG A 634 4.53 -50.80 4.95
CA ARG A 634 4.12 -52.07 4.33
C ARG A 634 4.52 -52.14 2.86
N TYR A 635 4.33 -51.06 2.09
CA TYR A 635 4.74 -51.02 0.69
C TYR A 635 6.26 -51.14 0.52
N GLU A 636 7.04 -50.44 1.34
CA GLU A 636 8.50 -50.54 1.34
C GLU A 636 8.96 -51.97 1.61
N LYS A 637 8.35 -52.63 2.61
CA LYS A 637 8.63 -54.04 2.90
C LYS A 637 8.34 -54.95 1.69
N CYS A 638 7.19 -54.79 1.04
CA CYS A 638 6.85 -55.58 -0.15
C CYS A 638 7.83 -55.33 -1.32
N LEU A 639 8.30 -54.09 -1.49
CA LEU A 639 9.28 -53.76 -2.54
C LEU A 639 10.64 -54.43 -2.27
N VAL A 640 11.09 -54.46 -1.02
CA VAL A 640 12.31 -55.18 -0.62
C VAL A 640 12.17 -56.67 -0.90
N GLU A 641 11.07 -57.29 -0.48
CA GLU A 641 10.81 -58.71 -0.73
C GLU A 641 10.76 -59.05 -2.23
N GLN A 642 10.15 -58.20 -3.05
CA GLN A 642 10.15 -58.37 -4.51
C GLN A 642 11.57 -58.25 -5.09
N LYS A 643 12.35 -57.27 -4.64
CA LYS A 643 13.74 -57.09 -5.06
C LYS A 643 14.57 -58.34 -4.76
N ASP A 644 14.47 -58.87 -3.54
CA ASP A 644 15.19 -60.08 -3.14
C ASP A 644 14.81 -61.29 -4.00
N GLN A 645 13.52 -61.43 -4.35
CA GLN A 645 13.06 -62.48 -5.27
C GLN A 645 13.65 -62.31 -6.68
N TYR A 646 13.71 -61.09 -7.21
CA TYR A 646 14.32 -60.83 -8.52
C TYR A 646 15.82 -61.11 -8.53
N GLU A 647 16.55 -60.67 -7.50
CA GLU A 647 17.99 -60.93 -7.36
C GLU A 647 18.28 -62.42 -7.28
N LYS A 648 17.47 -63.19 -6.51
CA LYS A 648 17.59 -64.65 -6.46
C LYS A 648 17.38 -65.31 -7.82
N ARG A 649 16.35 -64.91 -8.57
CA ARG A 649 16.08 -65.46 -9.92
C ARG A 649 17.20 -65.13 -10.92
N LEU A 650 17.78 -63.94 -10.83
CA LEU A 650 18.93 -63.55 -11.66
C LEU A 650 20.18 -64.37 -11.32
N ALA A 651 20.45 -64.62 -10.03
CA ALA A 651 21.54 -65.49 -9.60
C ALA A 651 21.36 -66.92 -10.13
N GLU A 652 20.17 -67.51 -9.98
CA GLU A 652 19.87 -68.85 -10.51
C GLU A 652 20.01 -68.94 -12.04
N GLN A 653 19.65 -67.88 -12.77
CA GLN A 653 19.87 -67.83 -14.22
C GLN A 653 21.34 -67.76 -14.57
N ARG A 654 22.13 -66.95 -13.84
CA ARG A 654 23.57 -66.84 -14.03
C ARG A 654 24.25 -68.20 -13.84
N ASP A 655 23.93 -68.90 -12.75
CA ASP A 655 24.53 -70.19 -12.43
C ASP A 655 24.19 -71.24 -13.49
N LYS A 656 22.94 -71.26 -14.00
CA LYS A 656 22.54 -72.13 -15.13
C LYS A 656 23.30 -71.81 -16.42
N HIS A 657 23.54 -70.54 -16.71
CA HIS A 657 24.31 -70.13 -17.88
C HIS A 657 25.78 -70.53 -17.74
N GLU A 658 26.37 -70.33 -16.57
CA GLU A 658 27.75 -70.72 -16.27
C GLU A 658 27.94 -72.23 -16.39
N GLN A 659 27.01 -73.02 -15.85
CA GLN A 659 27.02 -74.48 -16.00
C GLN A 659 26.98 -74.91 -17.48
N ARG A 660 26.09 -74.32 -18.30
CA ARG A 660 26.02 -74.63 -19.74
C ARG A 660 27.31 -74.27 -20.48
N LEU A 661 27.95 -73.16 -20.11
CA LEU A 661 29.23 -72.76 -20.70
C LEU A 661 30.36 -73.73 -20.31
N ALA A 662 30.38 -74.20 -19.06
CA ALA A 662 31.31 -75.23 -18.62
C ALA A 662 31.11 -76.54 -19.40
N GLU A 663 29.86 -77.02 -19.52
CA GLU A 663 29.54 -78.23 -20.30
C GLU A 663 29.91 -78.09 -21.79
N GLN A 664 29.73 -76.90 -22.38
CA GLN A 664 30.17 -76.64 -23.74
C GLN A 664 31.69 -76.68 -23.85
N ARG A 665 32.41 -76.06 -22.91
CA ARG A 665 33.88 -76.06 -22.86
C ARG A 665 34.41 -77.49 -22.80
N ASP A 666 33.89 -78.32 -21.91
CA ASP A 666 34.33 -79.71 -21.75
C ASP A 666 34.09 -80.53 -23.03
N LYS A 667 32.96 -80.32 -23.72
CA LYS A 667 32.68 -80.95 -25.03
C LYS A 667 33.66 -80.51 -26.12
N TYR A 668 34.06 -79.24 -26.13
CA TYR A 668 35.05 -78.74 -27.09
C TYR A 668 36.45 -79.29 -26.78
N GLU A 669 36.84 -79.33 -25.51
CA GLU A 669 38.11 -79.91 -25.06
C GLU A 669 38.20 -81.39 -25.43
N GLN A 670 37.13 -82.17 -25.20
CA GLN A 670 37.08 -83.57 -25.61
C GLN A 670 37.24 -83.74 -27.13
N ARG A 671 36.53 -82.93 -27.93
CA ARG A 671 36.66 -82.99 -29.40
C ARG A 671 38.06 -82.63 -29.88
N LEU A 672 38.71 -81.66 -29.24
CA LEU A 672 40.09 -81.28 -29.55
C LEU A 672 41.07 -82.40 -29.20
N ALA A 673 40.89 -83.07 -28.05
CA ALA A 673 41.69 -84.24 -27.68
C ALA A 673 41.53 -85.38 -28.69
N GLU A 674 40.29 -85.74 -29.05
CA GLU A 674 40.01 -86.77 -30.07
C GLU A 674 40.59 -86.42 -31.45
N GLN A 675 40.60 -85.14 -31.82
CA GLN A 675 41.26 -84.71 -33.06
C GLN A 675 42.78 -84.83 -32.94
N SER A 676 43.36 -84.43 -31.79
CA SER A 676 44.79 -84.58 -31.51
C SER A 676 45.23 -86.04 -31.66
N ASP A 677 44.53 -86.97 -31.01
CA ASP A 677 44.82 -88.41 -31.07
C ASP A 677 44.78 -88.94 -32.51
N LYS A 678 43.80 -88.51 -33.31
CA LYS A 678 43.70 -88.87 -34.74
C LYS A 678 44.87 -88.35 -35.56
N TYR A 679 45.34 -87.13 -35.28
CA TYR A 679 46.52 -86.57 -35.95
C TYR A 679 47.80 -87.30 -35.52
N GLU A 680 47.96 -87.61 -34.24
CA GLU A 680 49.09 -88.38 -33.72
C GLU A 680 49.14 -89.78 -34.33
N GLN A 681 47.99 -90.47 -34.44
CA GLN A 681 47.92 -91.78 -35.09
C GLN A 681 48.32 -91.72 -36.57
N ARG A 682 47.82 -90.72 -37.33
CA ARG A 682 48.19 -90.52 -38.73
C ARG A 682 49.69 -90.25 -38.89
N LEU A 683 50.27 -89.43 -38.02
CA LEU A 683 51.71 -89.16 -38.02
C LEU A 683 52.52 -90.42 -37.70
N ALA A 684 52.08 -91.25 -36.76
CA ALA A 684 52.72 -92.52 -36.44
C ALA A 684 52.65 -93.52 -37.60
N GLU A 685 51.52 -93.60 -38.31
CA GLU A 685 51.36 -94.41 -39.52
C GLU A 685 52.29 -93.94 -40.65
N GLN A 686 52.30 -92.63 -40.93
CA GLN A 686 53.22 -92.03 -41.91
C GLN A 686 54.69 -92.27 -41.54
N SER A 687 55.03 -92.19 -40.24
CA SER A 687 56.38 -92.50 -39.76
C SER A 687 56.76 -93.95 -40.03
N LYS A 688 55.85 -94.91 -39.79
CA LYS A 688 56.08 -96.33 -40.12
C LYS A 688 56.25 -96.54 -41.62
N GLU A 689 55.42 -95.91 -42.45
CA GLU A 689 55.56 -95.98 -43.92
C GLU A 689 56.93 -95.45 -44.37
N LEU A 690 57.37 -94.30 -43.84
CA LEU A 690 58.68 -93.73 -44.12
C LEU A 690 59.82 -94.65 -43.69
N ASP A 691 59.72 -95.28 -42.50
CA ASP A 691 60.73 -96.25 -42.04
C ASP A 691 60.76 -97.50 -42.93
N THR A 692 59.60 -97.95 -43.42
CA THR A 692 59.50 -99.08 -44.35
C THR A 692 60.15 -98.74 -45.69
N LEU A 693 59.86 -97.56 -46.25
CA LEU A 693 60.51 -97.05 -47.46
C LEU A 693 62.02 -96.87 -47.28
N ARG A 694 62.44 -96.35 -46.12
CA ARG A 694 63.86 -96.21 -45.77
C ARG A 694 64.57 -97.57 -45.75
N ASN A 695 63.94 -98.59 -45.19
CA ASN A 695 64.45 -99.96 -45.17
C ASN A 695 64.53 -100.58 -46.57
N MET A 696 63.57 -100.28 -47.46
CA MET A 696 63.65 -100.71 -48.87
C MET A 696 64.83 -100.06 -49.61
N VAL A 697 65.11 -98.77 -49.34
CA VAL A 697 66.25 -98.05 -49.93
C VAL A 697 67.60 -98.60 -49.41
N THR A 698 67.71 -98.97 -48.13
CA THR A 698 68.93 -99.61 -47.59
C THR A 698 69.16 -101.04 -48.12
N VAL A 699 68.09 -101.79 -48.43
CA VAL A 699 68.21 -103.12 -49.07
C VAL A 699 68.64 -102.99 -50.54
N GLN A 700 68.16 -101.99 -51.28
CA GLN A 700 68.59 -101.75 -52.68
C GLN A 700 70.04 -101.25 -52.79
N SER A 701 70.58 -100.59 -51.76
CA SER A 701 71.96 -100.10 -51.72
C SER A 701 72.98 -101.13 -51.21
N SER A 702 72.54 -102.32 -50.78
CA SER A 702 73.42 -103.44 -50.39
C SER A 702 73.52 -104.55 -51.44
N THR A 703 72.85 -104.40 -52.58
CA THR A 703 72.90 -105.30 -53.76
C THR A 703 73.56 -104.68 -54.99
N ASN A 704 74.39 -103.64 -54.82
CA ASN A 704 75.25 -103.10 -55.88
C ASN A 704 76.69 -102.99 -55.40
#